data_AF-A0AAW1PD50-F1
#
_entry.id   AF-A0AAW1PD50-F1
#
_cell.length_a   1.000
_cell.length_b   1.000
_cell.length_c   1.000
_cell.angle_alpha   90.00
_cell.angle_beta   90.00
_cell.angle_gamma   90.00
#
_symmetry.space_group_name_H-M   'P 1'
#
loop_
_entity.id
_entity.type
_entity.pdbx_description
1 polymer ?
#
loop_
_entity_poly.entity_id
_entity_poly.type
_entity_poly.pdbx_seq_one_letter_code
_entity_poly.pdbx_strand_id
1 'polypeptide(L)'
;MAPLAVLQDDSAHGAGVLISASPKAVAERAVHGLKAARQSLDGKAAATLAEPTPVDASDAHDTKPEEPPLSREDPAWAQHMPVAAIDKKDADTPDQWVPRHPDLIRLTGRHPFNVEPPRTTELGFITPASLHYVRNHGAVPKINWEDHRLTVTGLVDNPSTFNMAQLIKLCPVVTITTLLTCAGNRRKEQNMVKKTIGFNWGPSGTSCGHWTGVRLCDVLRHCGIRKPGQGAKYVCFRGPKAELPQGKDGTYGTSLTYTRAMDPSNDIILAWKHNGRLLTPDHGYPLRIIIPGFIGGRMVKWLEEISVTSQESDNFYHYHDNRVLPSHVDDVTAKAEGWCQYSISGYAYTGGGRNIIRCEVSLDNGKSWRLADITQQGEPNEYGKIWTWFFWSLPVSVVELLKTQEIICRAWDESMNTQPDNFTWNAMGMMNNCVYRVKVHPVATKTGGMALQFEHPTIAGPTVGGWMNRADKVQPVVEAPKATVLPPTGKLRSILMEEVERHDSRESAWFVRGGKVYNGTAFLQDHPGGADSILLVAGTDATDEFDAIHSDKAKKQLLQYCIGELATAKPALTNGHANGHANGAVGEEALMALNPKKRIAFKLVEKHEVSHNTRRFRFALQSPNHKFGLPVGKHVFLYAKVNDELVMRAYTPTSSDDDLGYFDLVVKIYWANEHPRFPDGGKMSQHLESLAVGDEMEVKGPLGHFHYLGKGRYTNDGALHQVKHISMIAGGTGITPMYQVIKAVLKDADDNTQLSLLYANQSPDDILLWDELEEMAEDKRFKIWYTVDRPTDDWKYSAGFINEDMVQDHLFSASPDTICVMCGPPPMIKFACLPNLEKLGYKLDSQCIAF
;
A
#
# COMPACT_ATOMS: atom_id res chain seq x y z
N MET A 1 -67.68 -7.46 8.26
CA MET A 1 -66.29 -7.34 7.76
C MET A 1 -66.04 -5.87 7.48
N ALA A 2 -65.29 -5.20 8.36
CA ALA A 2 -64.87 -3.82 8.13
C ALA A 2 -63.63 -3.84 7.20
N PRO A 3 -63.50 -2.88 6.26
CA PRO A 3 -62.30 -2.79 5.44
C PRO A 3 -61.14 -2.32 6.31
N LEU A 4 -60.00 -3.00 6.21
CA LEU A 4 -58.74 -2.54 6.81
C LEU A 4 -58.38 -1.18 6.22
N ALA A 5 -58.38 -0.16 7.07
CA ALA A 5 -57.76 1.12 6.79
C ALA A 5 -56.25 0.90 6.64
N VAL A 6 -55.70 1.24 5.47
CA VAL A 6 -54.27 1.46 5.32
C VAL A 6 -53.98 2.80 5.97
N LEU A 7 -53.36 2.78 7.16
CA LEU A 7 -52.67 3.94 7.68
C LEU A 7 -51.47 4.19 6.77
N GLN A 8 -51.62 5.14 5.85
CA GLN A 8 -50.51 5.69 5.10
C GLN A 8 -49.67 6.48 6.11
N ASP A 9 -48.58 5.87 6.55
CA ASP A 9 -47.59 6.53 7.39
C ASP A 9 -46.89 7.59 6.52
N ASP A 10 -47.23 8.86 6.74
CA ASP A 10 -46.57 10.03 6.12
C ASP A 10 -45.08 10.17 6.54
N SER A 11 -44.51 9.18 7.26
CA SER A 11 -43.11 9.12 7.67
C SER A 11 -42.22 8.31 6.73
N ALA A 12 -42.61 8.06 5.47
CA ALA A 12 -41.70 7.54 4.44
C ALA A 12 -40.61 8.58 4.10
N HIS A 13 -39.63 8.68 5.00
CA HIS A 13 -38.55 9.64 5.01
C HIS A 13 -37.66 9.45 3.79
N GLY A 14 -37.37 10.55 3.08
CA GLY A 14 -36.42 10.56 1.97
C GLY A 14 -35.07 9.99 2.42
N ALA A 15 -34.77 8.77 1.96
CA ALA A 15 -33.53 8.08 2.30
C ALA A 15 -32.37 8.74 1.53
N GLY A 16 -31.69 9.68 2.17
CA GLY A 16 -30.39 10.15 1.72
C GLY A 16 -29.35 9.04 1.91
N VAL A 17 -28.97 8.35 0.83
CA VAL A 17 -27.89 7.35 0.85
C VAL A 17 -26.55 8.08 0.82
N LEU A 18 -25.89 8.20 1.98
CA LEU A 18 -24.48 8.59 2.03
C LEU A 18 -23.63 7.36 1.74
N ILE A 19 -23.08 7.25 0.53
CA ILE A 19 -22.06 6.23 0.24
C ILE A 19 -20.74 6.75 0.82
N SER A 20 -20.29 6.19 1.95
CA SER A 20 -18.90 6.34 2.35
C SER A 20 -18.05 5.57 1.33
N ALA A 21 -17.44 6.27 0.38
CA ALA A 21 -16.45 5.65 -0.47
C ALA A 21 -15.27 5.21 0.41
N SER A 22 -14.92 3.93 0.34
CA SER A 22 -13.64 3.47 0.87
C SER A 22 -12.51 4.26 0.17
N PRO A 23 -11.32 4.42 0.77
CA PRO A 23 -10.20 5.12 0.14
C PRO A 23 -9.87 4.60 -1.27
N LYS A 24 -10.21 3.34 -1.58
CA LYS A 24 -10.08 2.72 -2.91
C LYS A 24 -11.11 3.24 -3.93
N ALA A 25 -12.38 3.43 -3.54
CA ALA A 25 -13.46 3.78 -4.47
C ALA A 25 -13.43 5.25 -4.95
N VAL A 26 -12.79 6.16 -4.20
CA VAL A 26 -12.62 7.57 -4.61
C VAL A 26 -11.55 7.71 -5.70
N ALA A 27 -10.51 6.87 -5.67
CA ALA A 27 -9.45 6.87 -6.67
C ALA A 27 -9.95 6.39 -8.05
N GLU A 28 -10.82 5.37 -8.07
CA GLU A 28 -11.37 4.79 -9.31
C GLU A 28 -12.32 5.72 -10.06
N ARG A 29 -13.13 6.54 -9.36
CA ARG A 29 -14.07 7.49 -10.00
C ARG A 29 -13.42 8.77 -10.52
N ALA A 30 -12.35 9.24 -9.89
CA ALA A 30 -11.61 10.42 -10.36
C ALA A 30 -10.98 10.19 -11.75
N VAL A 31 -10.52 8.97 -12.03
CA VAL A 31 -9.90 8.58 -13.30
C VAL A 31 -10.90 8.51 -14.46
N HIS A 32 -12.16 8.11 -14.19
CA HIS A 32 -13.21 8.08 -15.22
C HIS A 32 -13.79 9.48 -15.52
N GLY A 33 -13.96 10.34 -14.51
CA GLY A 33 -14.46 11.71 -14.69
C GLY A 33 -13.49 12.62 -15.48
N LEU A 34 -12.18 12.42 -15.30
CA LEU A 34 -11.14 13.16 -16.03
C LEU A 34 -11.07 12.81 -17.52
N LYS A 35 -11.41 11.58 -17.92
CA LYS A 35 -11.47 11.20 -19.35
C LYS A 35 -12.70 11.79 -20.07
N ALA A 36 -13.85 11.84 -19.40
CA ALA A 36 -15.07 12.41 -19.98
C ALA A 36 -15.00 13.95 -20.12
N ALA A 37 -14.34 14.65 -19.19
CA ALA A 37 -14.13 16.10 -19.27
C ALA A 37 -13.10 16.50 -20.34
N ARG A 38 -12.15 15.61 -20.67
CA ARG A 38 -11.10 15.88 -21.67
C ARG A 38 -11.62 15.78 -23.11
N GLN A 39 -12.66 14.99 -23.37
CA GLN A 39 -13.26 14.87 -24.71
C GLN A 39 -14.25 15.99 -25.08
N SER A 40 -14.71 16.82 -24.13
CA SER A 40 -15.61 17.95 -24.45
C SER A 40 -14.91 19.31 -24.54
N LEU A 41 -13.60 19.37 -24.26
CA LEU A 41 -12.80 20.60 -24.26
C LEU A 41 -11.95 20.82 -25.52
N ASP A 42 -11.86 19.84 -26.43
CA ASP A 42 -11.08 19.95 -27.69
C ASP A 42 -11.75 20.82 -28.78
N GLY A 43 -12.79 21.61 -28.44
CA GLY A 43 -13.61 22.34 -29.40
C GLY A 43 -13.59 23.87 -29.33
N LYS A 44 -12.98 24.53 -28.34
CA LYS A 44 -13.07 26.02 -28.23
C LYS A 44 -11.76 26.69 -27.81
N ALA A 45 -11.12 27.29 -28.82
CA ALA A 45 -10.22 28.43 -28.83
C ALA A 45 -9.36 28.70 -27.57
N ALA A 46 -8.05 28.46 -27.71
CA ALA A 46 -7.02 29.02 -26.86
C ALA A 46 -7.07 30.56 -26.92
N ALA A 47 -7.49 31.19 -25.81
CA ALA A 47 -7.24 32.60 -25.56
C ALA A 47 -5.93 32.70 -24.77
N THR A 48 -4.94 33.36 -25.37
CA THR A 48 -3.67 33.74 -24.75
C THR A 48 -3.92 34.59 -23.51
N LEU A 49 -3.41 34.15 -22.36
CA LEU A 49 -3.39 34.93 -21.11
C LEU A 49 -2.44 36.11 -21.28
N ALA A 50 -2.99 37.33 -21.36
CA ALA A 50 -2.20 38.55 -21.21
C ALA A 50 -1.70 38.65 -19.76
N GLU A 51 -0.45 39.12 -19.59
CA GLU A 51 0.11 39.43 -18.28
C GLU A 51 -0.77 40.46 -17.55
N PRO A 52 -1.04 40.29 -16.25
CA PRO A 52 -1.87 41.22 -15.50
C PRO A 52 -1.11 42.53 -15.30
N THR A 53 -1.65 43.61 -15.85
CA THR A 53 -1.24 44.99 -15.51
C THR A 53 -1.39 45.22 -14.01
N PRO A 54 -0.41 45.85 -13.33
CA PRO A 54 -0.55 46.25 -11.93
C PRO A 54 -1.73 47.21 -11.80
N VAL A 55 -2.71 46.84 -10.98
CA VAL A 55 -3.84 47.73 -10.68
C VAL A 55 -3.42 48.61 -9.51
N ASP A 56 -3.37 49.92 -9.74
CA ASP A 56 -3.06 50.91 -8.71
C ASP A 56 -4.13 50.86 -7.61
N ALA A 57 -3.71 50.53 -6.38
CA ALA A 57 -4.59 50.15 -5.27
C ALA A 57 -5.13 51.36 -4.49
N SER A 58 -4.89 52.59 -4.96
CA SER A 58 -5.22 53.82 -4.22
C SER A 58 -6.67 54.28 -4.33
N ASP A 59 -7.46 53.79 -5.30
CA ASP A 59 -8.78 54.38 -5.64
C ASP A 59 -9.98 53.44 -5.44
N ALA A 60 -9.83 52.29 -4.78
CA ALA A 60 -10.98 51.48 -4.41
C ALA A 60 -11.67 52.08 -3.17
N HIS A 61 -12.73 52.86 -3.37
CA HIS A 61 -13.68 53.18 -2.29
C HIS A 61 -14.06 51.88 -1.56
N ASP A 62 -13.88 51.84 -0.23
CA ASP A 62 -14.07 50.67 0.64
C ASP A 62 -15.55 50.30 0.82
N THR A 63 -16.39 50.61 -0.17
CA THR A 63 -17.85 50.53 -0.04
C THR A 63 -18.32 49.11 -0.33
N LYS A 64 -19.06 48.55 0.63
CA LYS A 64 -19.85 47.32 0.46
C LYS A 64 -20.63 47.34 -0.86
N PRO A 65 -20.62 46.24 -1.66
CA PRO A 65 -21.44 46.14 -2.86
C PRO A 65 -22.92 46.40 -2.53
N GLU A 66 -23.57 47.26 -3.31
CA GLU A 66 -25.01 47.51 -3.17
C GLU A 66 -25.81 46.24 -3.47
N GLU A 67 -26.79 45.96 -2.63
CA GLU A 67 -27.74 44.87 -2.84
C GLU A 67 -29.17 45.37 -2.64
N PRO A 68 -29.96 45.56 -3.71
CA PRO A 68 -31.34 46.01 -3.57
C PRO A 68 -32.15 44.97 -2.79
N PRO A 69 -33.09 45.38 -1.93
CA PRO A 69 -33.95 44.44 -1.20
C PRO A 69 -34.70 43.54 -2.18
N LEU A 70 -34.84 42.25 -1.85
CA LEU A 70 -35.67 41.35 -2.66
C LEU A 70 -37.14 41.60 -2.35
N SER A 71 -37.97 41.72 -3.37
CA SER A 71 -39.43 41.65 -3.26
C SER A 71 -39.92 40.23 -3.55
N ARG A 72 -41.16 39.90 -3.17
CA ARG A 72 -41.72 38.55 -3.38
C ARG A 72 -41.86 38.19 -4.85
N GLU A 73 -41.91 39.20 -5.71
CA GLU A 73 -42.04 39.10 -7.15
C GLU A 73 -40.69 38.84 -7.85
N ASP A 74 -39.56 39.02 -7.16
CA ASP A 74 -38.24 38.76 -7.73
C ASP A 74 -38.02 37.25 -7.95
N PRO A 75 -37.54 36.82 -9.14
CA PRO A 75 -37.25 35.41 -9.40
C PRO A 75 -36.24 34.79 -8.43
N ALA A 76 -35.35 35.61 -7.85
CA ALA A 76 -34.38 35.18 -6.86
C ALA A 76 -34.99 34.99 -5.46
N TRP A 77 -36.21 35.50 -5.19
CA TRP A 77 -36.84 35.40 -3.88
C TRP A 77 -36.89 33.97 -3.37
N ALA A 78 -37.26 33.01 -4.22
CA ALA A 78 -37.34 31.60 -3.85
C ALA A 78 -35.99 31.02 -3.38
N GLN A 79 -34.84 31.54 -3.86
CA GLN A 79 -33.50 31.09 -3.48
C GLN A 79 -32.96 31.74 -2.21
N HIS A 80 -33.68 32.71 -1.64
CA HIS A 80 -33.28 33.41 -0.42
C HIS A 80 -34.30 33.32 0.69
N MET A 81 -35.59 33.44 0.37
CA MET A 81 -36.72 33.56 1.31
C MET A 81 -36.35 34.48 2.49
N PRO A 82 -35.99 35.75 2.22
CA PRO A 82 -35.37 36.61 3.21
C PRO A 82 -36.32 36.85 4.39
N VAL A 83 -35.73 36.93 5.57
CA VAL A 83 -36.44 37.16 6.83
C VAL A 83 -35.94 38.46 7.41
N ALA A 84 -36.84 39.39 7.70
CA ALA A 84 -36.50 40.67 8.32
C ALA A 84 -36.78 40.69 9.83
N ALA A 85 -37.74 39.88 10.29
CA ALA A 85 -38.11 39.82 11.70
C ALA A 85 -37.13 38.96 12.50
N ILE A 86 -36.76 39.45 13.69
CA ILE A 86 -36.05 38.65 14.69
C ILE A 86 -37.04 37.67 15.33
N ASP A 87 -36.67 36.39 15.38
CA ASP A 87 -37.46 35.38 16.07
C ASP A 87 -37.41 35.65 17.59
N LYS A 88 -38.58 35.66 18.24
CA LYS A 88 -38.70 35.88 19.69
C LYS A 88 -37.87 34.88 20.49
N LYS A 89 -37.57 33.70 19.94
CA LYS A 89 -36.70 32.69 20.57
C LYS A 89 -35.23 33.13 20.67
N ASP A 90 -34.79 34.09 19.86
CA ASP A 90 -33.45 34.67 19.91
C ASP A 90 -33.34 35.85 20.89
N ALA A 91 -34.46 36.29 21.49
CA ALA A 91 -34.44 37.30 22.54
C ALA A 91 -33.54 36.89 23.70
N ASP A 92 -32.80 37.86 24.23
CA ASP A 92 -31.82 37.71 25.32
C ASP A 92 -30.65 36.76 25.00
N THR A 93 -30.39 36.51 23.72
CA THR A 93 -29.18 35.81 23.26
C THR A 93 -28.18 36.79 22.65
N PRO A 94 -26.87 36.47 22.60
CA PRO A 94 -25.88 37.29 21.88
C PRO A 94 -26.23 37.53 20.40
N ASP A 95 -27.03 36.62 19.81
CA ASP A 95 -27.41 36.66 18.40
C ASP A 95 -28.78 37.33 18.16
N GLN A 96 -29.35 38.05 19.13
CA GLN A 96 -30.68 38.70 19.04
C GLN A 96 -30.84 39.72 17.89
N TRP A 97 -29.76 40.02 17.17
CA TRP A 97 -29.72 40.91 16.02
C TRP A 97 -29.76 40.18 14.67
N VAL A 98 -29.70 38.84 14.66
CA VAL A 98 -29.65 38.02 13.45
C VAL A 98 -31.05 37.48 13.10
N PRO A 99 -31.65 37.87 11.96
CA PRO A 99 -32.95 37.35 11.55
C PRO A 99 -32.82 35.92 11.01
N ARG A 100 -33.75 35.04 11.44
CA ARG A 100 -33.72 33.59 11.19
C ARG A 100 -35.09 33.08 10.79
N HIS A 101 -35.13 32.13 9.85
CA HIS A 101 -36.39 31.57 9.36
C HIS A 101 -37.09 30.73 10.44
N PRO A 102 -38.39 30.94 10.70
CA PRO A 102 -39.10 30.28 11.80
C PRO A 102 -39.24 28.76 11.63
N ASP A 103 -39.24 28.27 10.38
CA ASP A 103 -39.38 26.85 10.08
C ASP A 103 -38.12 26.02 10.39
N LEU A 104 -36.99 26.67 10.67
CA LEU A 104 -35.75 25.99 11.05
C LEU A 104 -35.92 25.25 12.39
N ILE A 105 -35.51 23.99 12.42
CA ILE A 105 -35.60 23.15 13.61
C ILE A 105 -34.36 23.40 14.49
N ARG A 106 -34.56 23.95 15.69
CA ARG A 106 -33.49 24.22 16.68
C ARG A 106 -33.04 22.93 17.37
N LEU A 107 -31.74 22.66 17.32
CA LEU A 107 -31.13 21.39 17.77
C LEU A 107 -30.40 21.52 19.12
N THR A 108 -30.05 22.75 19.52
CA THR A 108 -29.31 23.08 20.75
C THR A 108 -30.08 24.06 21.64
N GLY A 109 -31.40 24.15 21.48
CA GLY A 109 -32.22 25.15 22.17
C GLY A 109 -32.06 26.54 21.55
N ARG A 110 -31.91 27.58 22.37
CA ARG A 110 -31.83 28.98 21.89
C ARG A 110 -30.46 29.33 21.32
N HIS A 111 -29.38 28.95 22.01
CA HIS A 111 -28.01 29.33 21.69
C HIS A 111 -26.99 28.30 22.24
N PRO A 112 -25.85 28.01 21.57
CA PRO A 112 -25.46 28.48 20.24
C PRO A 112 -26.43 28.02 19.15
N PHE A 113 -26.58 28.79 18.07
CA PHE A 113 -27.58 28.49 17.05
C PHE A 113 -27.14 27.32 16.16
N ASN A 114 -27.81 26.18 16.32
CA ASN A 114 -27.64 25.01 15.47
C ASN A 114 -29.01 24.53 15.02
N VAL A 115 -29.21 24.48 13.71
CA VAL A 115 -30.52 24.22 13.09
C VAL A 115 -30.38 23.42 11.81
N GLU A 116 -31.44 22.68 11.50
CA GLU A 116 -31.65 22.07 10.18
C GLU A 116 -33.02 22.47 9.60
N PRO A 117 -33.16 22.54 8.27
CA PRO A 117 -34.47 22.66 7.65
C PRO A 117 -35.32 21.41 7.91
N PRO A 118 -36.65 21.53 7.97
CA PRO A 118 -37.52 20.41 8.29
C PRO A 118 -37.45 19.29 7.24
N ARG A 119 -37.36 19.64 5.94
CA ARG A 119 -37.31 18.67 4.84
C ARG A 119 -36.46 19.18 3.68
N THR A 120 -35.18 18.86 3.69
CA THR A 120 -34.22 19.36 2.67
C THR A 120 -34.63 18.97 1.23
N THR A 121 -35.23 17.80 1.03
CA THR A 121 -35.67 17.31 -0.29
C THR A 121 -36.81 18.12 -0.91
N GLU A 122 -37.58 18.86 -0.10
CA GLU A 122 -38.70 19.68 -0.57
C GLU A 122 -38.26 21.11 -0.93
N LEU A 123 -37.01 21.49 -0.65
CA LEU A 123 -36.48 22.84 -0.87
C LEU A 123 -35.88 23.02 -2.28
N GLY A 124 -35.91 22.00 -3.13
CA GLY A 124 -35.34 22.01 -4.47
C GLY A 124 -33.83 21.76 -4.51
N PHE A 125 -33.24 21.90 -5.71
CA PHE A 125 -31.81 21.61 -5.93
C PHE A 125 -30.88 22.60 -5.23
N ILE A 126 -31.28 23.87 -5.15
CA ILE A 126 -30.58 24.94 -4.43
C ILE A 126 -31.42 25.30 -3.21
N THR A 127 -30.85 25.12 -2.02
CA THR A 127 -31.52 25.40 -0.76
C THR A 127 -31.65 26.92 -0.58
N PRO A 128 -32.84 27.45 -0.24
CA PRO A 128 -33.02 28.85 0.04
C PRO A 128 -32.08 29.32 1.15
N ALA A 129 -31.45 30.49 0.98
CA ALA A 129 -30.39 30.95 1.88
C ALA A 129 -30.83 31.04 3.36
N SER A 130 -32.09 31.43 3.63
CA SER A 130 -32.62 31.50 5.00
C SER A 130 -32.99 30.14 5.62
N LEU A 131 -33.06 29.08 4.81
CA LEU A 131 -33.35 27.70 5.23
C LEU A 131 -32.13 26.79 5.17
N HIS A 132 -30.97 27.30 4.72
CA HIS A 132 -29.71 26.58 4.73
C HIS A 132 -29.34 26.24 6.18
N TYR A 133 -28.94 25.00 6.45
CA TYR A 133 -28.61 24.57 7.82
C TYR A 133 -27.53 25.47 8.45
N VAL A 134 -27.63 25.73 9.75
CA VAL A 134 -26.63 26.52 10.48
C VAL A 134 -25.98 25.66 11.56
N ARG A 135 -24.66 25.71 11.61
CA ARG A 135 -23.87 25.19 12.73
C ARG A 135 -22.97 26.32 13.24
N ASN A 136 -23.26 26.81 14.45
CA ASN A 136 -22.41 27.75 15.20
C ASN A 136 -21.87 27.09 16.47
N HIS A 137 -20.57 27.27 16.72
CA HIS A 137 -19.92 26.84 17.97
C HIS A 137 -20.12 27.83 19.12
N GLY A 138 -20.42 29.10 18.82
CA GLY A 138 -20.65 30.17 19.77
C GLY A 138 -21.51 31.28 19.15
N ALA A 139 -21.26 32.52 19.55
CA ALA A 139 -21.94 33.70 19.02
C ALA A 139 -21.58 33.99 17.56
N VAL A 140 -22.50 34.64 16.86
CA VAL A 140 -22.24 35.20 15.54
C VAL A 140 -21.52 36.53 15.74
N PRO A 141 -20.27 36.69 15.27
CA PRO A 141 -19.56 37.95 15.36
C PRO A 141 -20.26 39.00 14.50
N LYS A 142 -20.37 40.22 15.05
CA LYS A 142 -20.98 41.36 14.36
C LYS A 142 -19.90 42.12 13.58
N ILE A 143 -19.65 41.67 12.35
CA ILE A 143 -18.58 42.19 11.48
C ILE A 143 -19.18 43.08 10.39
N ASN A 144 -18.57 44.24 10.13
CA ASN A 144 -18.89 45.11 9.00
C ASN A 144 -17.99 44.79 7.79
N TRP A 145 -18.44 45.16 6.59
CA TRP A 145 -17.68 44.89 5.36
C TRP A 145 -16.36 45.68 5.34
N GLU A 146 -16.46 46.94 5.73
CA GLU A 146 -15.42 47.96 5.70
C GLU A 146 -14.30 47.68 6.72
N ASP A 147 -14.65 47.04 7.84
CA ASP A 147 -13.74 46.78 8.95
C ASP A 147 -13.02 45.43 8.82
N HIS A 148 -13.59 44.50 8.03
CA HIS A 148 -13.05 43.15 7.94
C HIS A 148 -11.70 43.11 7.21
N ARG A 149 -10.79 42.31 7.74
CA ARG A 149 -9.45 42.12 7.17
C ARG A 149 -9.13 40.63 7.07
N LEU A 150 -8.62 40.21 5.92
CA LEU A 150 -8.04 38.90 5.71
C LEU A 150 -6.52 39.02 5.65
N THR A 151 -5.83 38.32 6.55
CA THR A 151 -4.36 38.31 6.61
C THR A 151 -3.80 36.98 6.13
N VAL A 152 -2.91 37.00 5.14
CA VAL A 152 -2.21 35.84 4.57
C VAL A 152 -0.74 35.88 4.97
N THR A 153 -0.27 34.86 5.71
CA THR A 153 1.08 34.84 6.32
C THR A 153 1.75 33.46 6.26
N GLY A 154 2.89 33.32 6.94
CA GLY A 154 3.64 32.07 7.05
C GLY A 154 4.66 31.92 5.93
N LEU A 155 4.71 30.73 5.34
CA LEU A 155 5.62 30.35 4.25
C LEU A 155 5.14 30.89 2.89
N VAL A 156 5.03 32.22 2.82
CA VAL A 156 4.72 33.01 1.63
C VAL A 156 5.80 34.10 1.48
N ASP A 157 6.09 34.51 0.26
CA ASP A 157 7.15 35.48 -0.01
C ASP A 157 6.69 36.92 0.25
N ASN A 158 5.39 37.21 0.07
CA ASN A 158 4.78 38.50 0.29
C ASN A 158 3.57 38.39 1.25
N PRO A 159 3.79 38.28 2.58
CA PRO A 159 2.71 38.33 3.56
C PRO A 159 1.86 39.59 3.37
N SER A 160 0.55 39.44 3.31
CA SER A 160 -0.37 40.51 2.88
C SER A 160 -1.64 40.53 3.73
N THR A 161 -2.20 41.72 3.94
CA THR A 161 -3.52 41.90 4.56
C THR A 161 -4.43 42.64 3.59
N PHE A 162 -5.60 42.07 3.32
CA PHE A 162 -6.59 42.61 2.39
C PHE A 162 -7.83 43.08 3.15
N ASN A 163 -8.36 44.25 2.81
CA ASN A 163 -9.77 44.56 3.09
C ASN A 163 -10.68 43.88 2.05
N MET A 164 -11.99 43.93 2.27
CA MET A 164 -12.94 43.28 1.36
C MET A 164 -12.93 43.90 -0.04
N ALA A 165 -12.79 45.22 -0.17
CA ALA A 165 -12.75 45.91 -1.47
C ALA A 165 -11.54 45.47 -2.33
N GLN A 166 -10.39 45.26 -1.70
CA GLN A 166 -9.19 44.71 -2.34
C GLN A 166 -9.40 43.24 -2.71
N LEU A 167 -9.89 42.43 -1.78
CA LEU A 167 -10.02 40.98 -1.97
C LEU A 167 -10.92 40.63 -3.16
N ILE A 168 -12.06 41.29 -3.32
CA ILE A 168 -13.00 41.00 -4.41
C ILE A 168 -12.49 41.42 -5.80
N LYS A 169 -11.47 42.29 -5.84
CA LYS A 169 -10.80 42.75 -7.07
C LYS A 169 -9.45 42.05 -7.31
N LEU A 170 -8.97 41.27 -6.33
CA LEU A 170 -7.62 40.70 -6.32
C LEU A 170 -7.41 39.67 -7.43
N CYS A 171 -8.38 38.77 -7.61
CA CYS A 171 -8.32 37.62 -8.50
C CYS A 171 -9.65 37.47 -9.27
N PRO A 172 -9.68 36.69 -10.37
CA PRO A 172 -10.92 36.39 -11.07
C PRO A 172 -12.00 35.81 -10.13
N VAL A 173 -13.19 36.42 -10.20
CA VAL A 173 -14.35 35.97 -9.43
C VAL A 173 -14.95 34.73 -10.09
N VAL A 174 -15.23 33.71 -9.28
CA VAL A 174 -15.87 32.47 -9.71
C VAL A 174 -17.12 32.20 -8.90
N THR A 175 -18.10 31.53 -9.51
CA THR A 175 -19.27 30.99 -8.82
C THR A 175 -19.25 29.48 -8.95
N ILE A 176 -19.34 28.78 -7.82
CA ILE A 176 -19.40 27.31 -7.77
C ILE A 176 -20.71 26.87 -7.12
N THR A 177 -21.19 25.69 -7.49
CA THR A 177 -22.34 25.07 -6.84
C THR A 177 -21.84 23.92 -6.00
N THR A 178 -22.09 23.94 -4.69
CA THR A 178 -21.66 22.84 -3.83
C THR A 178 -22.67 22.54 -2.73
N LEU A 179 -22.78 21.25 -2.41
CA LEU A 179 -23.45 20.74 -1.23
C LEU A 179 -22.53 20.93 -0.02
N LEU A 180 -23.05 21.53 1.04
CA LEU A 180 -22.43 21.55 2.36
C LEU A 180 -23.12 20.52 3.23
N THR A 181 -22.34 19.74 3.99
CA THR A 181 -22.89 18.77 4.93
C THR A 181 -22.14 18.87 6.25
N CYS A 182 -22.90 19.00 7.34
CA CYS A 182 -22.35 18.92 8.69
C CYS A 182 -21.80 17.52 8.95
N ALA A 183 -20.63 17.42 9.60
CA ALA A 183 -20.14 16.12 10.09
C ALA A 183 -21.12 15.45 11.07
N GLY A 184 -21.99 16.23 11.71
CA GLY A 184 -23.02 15.75 12.60
C GLY A 184 -24.30 15.28 11.92
N ASN A 185 -24.47 15.41 10.60
CA ASN A 185 -25.70 14.99 9.93
C ASN A 185 -26.06 13.53 10.28
N ARG A 186 -27.34 13.24 10.53
CA ARG A 186 -27.87 11.95 11.01
C ARG A 186 -27.40 11.49 12.40
N ARG A 187 -26.77 12.35 13.21
CA ARG A 187 -26.29 11.97 14.56
C ARG A 187 -27.42 11.48 15.48
N LYS A 188 -28.66 11.94 15.32
CA LYS A 188 -29.79 11.48 16.15
C LYS A 188 -29.94 9.97 16.08
N GLU A 189 -29.76 9.35 14.90
CA GLU A 189 -29.82 7.90 14.74
C GLU A 189 -28.78 7.18 15.58
N GLN A 190 -27.55 7.70 15.63
CA GLN A 190 -26.51 7.16 16.51
C GLN A 190 -26.88 7.34 17.98
N ASN A 191 -27.37 8.52 18.36
CA ASN A 191 -27.80 8.82 19.73
C ASN A 191 -28.99 7.96 20.20
N MET A 192 -29.83 7.48 19.29
CA MET A 192 -30.91 6.53 19.60
C MET A 192 -30.36 5.14 19.95
N VAL A 193 -29.19 4.77 19.44
CA VAL A 193 -28.50 3.51 19.80
C VAL A 193 -27.68 3.70 21.07
N LYS A 194 -26.81 4.72 21.11
CA LYS A 194 -25.98 5.06 22.26
C LYS A 194 -25.69 6.56 22.25
N LYS A 195 -26.01 7.25 23.35
CA LYS A 195 -25.80 8.69 23.49
C LYS A 195 -24.33 9.07 23.29
N THR A 196 -24.07 9.93 22.31
CA THR A 196 -22.76 10.54 22.02
C THR A 196 -22.62 11.90 22.73
N ILE A 197 -21.43 12.51 22.65
CA ILE A 197 -21.17 13.87 23.17
C ILE A 197 -21.90 14.97 22.39
N GLY A 198 -22.35 14.70 21.17
CA GLY A 198 -22.95 15.68 20.28
C GLY A 198 -24.48 15.73 20.39
N PHE A 199 -25.05 16.91 20.19
CA PHE A 199 -26.50 17.09 20.07
C PHE A 199 -27.08 16.41 18.82
N ASN A 200 -28.39 16.17 18.84
CA ASN A 200 -29.11 15.46 17.79
C ASN A 200 -29.26 16.29 16.51
N TRP A 201 -28.69 15.82 15.41
CA TRP A 201 -29.09 16.22 14.06
C TRP A 201 -30.01 15.14 13.47
N GLY A 202 -31.08 15.55 12.81
CA GLY A 202 -31.80 14.70 11.86
C GLY A 202 -31.01 14.52 10.56
N PRO A 203 -31.68 14.17 9.46
CA PRO A 203 -31.05 13.94 8.16
C PRO A 203 -30.82 15.22 7.34
N SER A 204 -31.24 16.38 7.85
CA SER A 204 -31.25 17.66 7.14
C SER A 204 -30.08 18.58 7.51
N GLY A 205 -29.03 18.06 8.13
CA GLY A 205 -27.76 18.78 8.35
C GLY A 205 -26.95 18.97 7.08
N THR A 206 -27.61 19.26 5.96
CA THR A 206 -27.05 19.39 4.62
C THR A 206 -27.83 20.42 3.80
N SER A 207 -27.17 21.20 2.95
CA SER A 207 -27.81 22.21 2.10
C SER A 207 -26.93 22.55 0.91
N CYS A 208 -27.54 22.78 -0.25
CA CYS A 208 -26.84 23.06 -1.50
C CYS A 208 -26.98 24.54 -1.85
N GLY A 209 -25.90 25.19 -2.30
CA GLY A 209 -25.92 26.61 -2.62
C GLY A 209 -24.93 26.97 -3.72
N HIS A 210 -25.18 28.11 -4.37
CA HIS A 210 -24.19 28.78 -5.20
C HIS A 210 -23.32 29.67 -4.33
N TRP A 211 -22.00 29.59 -4.48
CA TRP A 211 -21.05 30.36 -3.70
C TRP A 211 -20.17 31.16 -4.65
N THR A 212 -20.10 32.47 -4.46
CA THR A 212 -19.28 33.36 -5.31
C THR A 212 -18.13 33.93 -4.49
N GLY A 213 -16.94 33.85 -5.06
CA GLY A 213 -15.70 34.20 -4.39
C GLY A 213 -14.48 34.24 -5.32
N VAL A 214 -13.29 34.38 -4.73
CA VAL A 214 -12.01 34.15 -5.42
C VAL A 214 -11.45 32.77 -5.06
N ARG A 215 -10.71 32.15 -5.97
CA ARG A 215 -10.05 30.86 -5.70
C ARG A 215 -8.94 31.04 -4.67
N LEU A 216 -8.88 30.15 -3.67
CA LEU A 216 -7.85 30.16 -2.64
C LEU A 216 -6.44 30.07 -3.25
N CYS A 217 -6.26 29.19 -4.25
CA CYS A 217 -4.96 28.98 -4.88
C CYS A 217 -4.43 30.25 -5.57
N ASP A 218 -5.31 31.11 -6.11
CA ASP A 218 -4.89 32.35 -6.77
C ASP A 218 -4.47 33.41 -5.74
N VAL A 219 -5.19 33.52 -4.62
CA VAL A 219 -4.78 34.39 -3.50
C VAL A 219 -3.42 33.96 -2.93
N LEU A 220 -3.20 32.65 -2.76
CA LEU A 220 -1.93 32.11 -2.28
C LEU A 220 -0.79 32.33 -3.28
N ARG A 221 -1.04 32.19 -4.59
CA ARG A 221 -0.07 32.53 -5.64
C ARG A 221 0.27 34.02 -5.64
N HIS A 222 -0.73 34.89 -5.48
CA HIS A 222 -0.52 36.33 -5.38
C HIS A 222 0.42 36.69 -4.22
N CYS A 223 0.25 36.03 -3.06
CA CYS A 223 1.12 36.23 -1.91
C CYS A 223 2.50 35.54 -2.04
N GLY A 224 2.78 34.85 -3.15
CA GLY A 224 4.04 34.12 -3.36
C GLY A 224 4.19 32.90 -2.46
N ILE A 225 3.19 32.02 -2.39
CA ILE A 225 3.29 30.78 -1.60
C ILE A 225 4.53 29.94 -1.96
N ARG A 226 5.29 29.54 -0.94
CA ARG A 226 6.48 28.69 -1.12
C ARG A 226 6.11 27.26 -1.48
N LYS A 227 7.04 26.54 -2.13
CA LYS A 227 6.83 25.14 -2.56
C LYS A 227 7.00 24.16 -1.39
N PRO A 228 6.49 22.91 -1.50
CA PRO A 228 6.68 21.88 -0.47
C PRO A 228 8.15 21.58 -0.12
N GLY A 229 9.06 21.66 -1.11
CA GLY A 229 10.51 21.53 -0.87
C GLY A 229 11.10 22.64 0.01
N GLN A 230 10.38 23.75 0.22
CA GLN A 230 10.74 24.87 1.09
C GLN A 230 9.93 24.86 2.40
N GLY A 231 9.29 23.72 2.74
CA GLY A 231 8.60 23.50 4.00
C GLY A 231 7.09 23.77 4.00
N ALA A 232 6.52 24.32 2.93
CA ALA A 232 5.08 24.60 2.85
C ALA A 232 4.26 23.31 2.66
N LYS A 233 3.64 22.81 3.74
CA LYS A 233 2.91 21.53 3.75
C LYS A 233 1.41 21.68 4.03
N TYR A 234 1.01 22.74 4.75
CA TYR A 234 -0.36 22.97 5.17
C TYR A 234 -0.77 24.43 4.97
N VAL A 235 -2.07 24.65 4.83
CA VAL A 235 -2.71 25.96 4.82
C VAL A 235 -3.73 25.97 5.97
N CYS A 236 -3.47 26.80 6.97
CA CYS A 236 -4.27 26.96 8.17
C CYS A 236 -5.24 28.13 8.01
N PHE A 237 -6.45 27.98 8.57
CA PHE A 237 -7.54 28.95 8.51
C PHE A 237 -8.00 29.26 9.93
N ARG A 238 -8.20 30.54 10.26
CA ARG A 238 -8.75 30.96 11.55
C ARG A 238 -9.84 32.03 11.37
N GLY A 239 -10.88 31.92 12.18
CA GLY A 239 -11.89 32.95 12.35
C GLY A 239 -11.48 33.98 13.42
N PRO A 240 -12.44 34.79 13.93
CA PRO A 240 -12.15 35.88 14.84
C PRO A 240 -11.73 35.38 16.23
N LYS A 241 -10.89 36.18 16.90
CA LYS A 241 -10.38 35.89 18.25
C LYS A 241 -11.44 36.15 19.32
N ALA A 242 -11.29 35.48 20.47
CA ALA A 242 -12.11 35.66 21.68
C ALA A 242 -13.63 35.34 21.52
N GLU A 243 -14.04 34.69 20.43
CA GLU A 243 -15.45 34.35 20.16
C GLU A 243 -15.89 33.03 20.79
N LEU A 244 -14.94 32.10 20.97
CA LEU A 244 -15.24 30.74 21.38
C LEU A 244 -14.61 30.38 22.73
N PRO A 245 -15.30 29.57 23.55
CA PRO A 245 -14.85 29.24 24.90
C PRO A 245 -13.65 28.28 24.91
N GLN A 246 -13.33 27.64 23.79
CA GLN A 246 -12.31 26.60 23.70
C GLN A 246 -11.37 26.92 22.53
N GLY A 247 -10.09 27.12 22.81
CA GLY A 247 -9.10 27.63 21.85
C GLY A 247 -8.15 28.59 22.54
N LYS A 248 -6.85 28.50 22.26
CA LYS A 248 -5.83 29.24 23.00
C LYS A 248 -6.07 30.77 23.01
N ASP A 249 -6.64 31.28 21.92
CA ASP A 249 -7.01 32.68 21.71
C ASP A 249 -8.53 32.85 21.43
N GLY A 250 -9.33 31.83 21.71
CA GLY A 250 -10.77 31.82 21.46
C GLY A 250 -11.18 31.77 19.98
N THR A 251 -10.27 31.43 19.06
CA THR A 251 -10.60 31.28 17.62
C THR A 251 -11.15 29.90 17.27
N TYR A 252 -12.03 29.84 16.27
CA TYR A 252 -12.23 28.61 15.50
C TYR A 252 -11.13 28.46 14.45
N GLY A 253 -10.54 27.28 14.31
CA GLY A 253 -9.51 27.06 13.30
C GLY A 253 -9.32 25.61 12.87
N THR A 254 -8.75 25.44 11.68
CA THR A 254 -8.41 24.14 11.08
C THR A 254 -7.37 24.33 9.97
N SER A 255 -6.94 23.27 9.29
CA SER A 255 -6.09 23.35 8.11
C SER A 255 -6.53 22.41 6.97
N LEU A 256 -5.93 22.61 5.80
CA LEU A 256 -5.88 21.70 4.66
C LEU A 256 -4.41 21.41 4.28
N THR A 257 -4.17 20.35 3.50
CA THR A 257 -2.85 20.11 2.92
C THR A 257 -2.57 21.08 1.79
N TYR A 258 -1.29 21.40 1.57
CA TYR A 258 -0.81 22.23 0.47
C TYR A 258 -1.36 21.74 -0.88
N THR A 259 -1.22 20.44 -1.17
CA THR A 259 -1.65 19.84 -2.44
C THR A 259 -3.13 20.08 -2.70
N ARG A 260 -3.97 19.94 -1.67
CA ARG A 260 -5.42 20.18 -1.81
C ARG A 260 -5.74 21.64 -2.04
N ALA A 261 -5.09 22.53 -1.28
CA ALA A 261 -5.29 23.98 -1.37
C ALA A 261 -4.84 24.57 -2.71
N MET A 262 -3.81 24.00 -3.34
CA MET A 262 -3.19 24.53 -4.56
C MET A 262 -3.70 23.90 -5.86
N ASP A 263 -4.40 22.77 -5.79
CA ASP A 263 -4.97 22.09 -6.95
C ASP A 263 -6.28 22.78 -7.38
N PRO A 264 -6.31 23.42 -8.57
CA PRO A 264 -7.45 24.20 -9.03
C PRO A 264 -8.70 23.36 -9.30
N SER A 265 -8.57 22.04 -9.51
CA SER A 265 -9.71 21.14 -9.74
C SER A 265 -10.58 20.93 -8.48
N ASN A 266 -10.09 21.34 -7.31
CA ASN A 266 -10.82 21.23 -6.05
C ASN A 266 -11.79 22.39 -5.80
N ASP A 267 -11.79 23.43 -6.64
CA ASP A 267 -12.72 24.57 -6.57
C ASP A 267 -12.85 25.19 -5.16
N ILE A 268 -11.72 25.32 -4.45
CA ILE A 268 -11.70 25.95 -3.12
C ILE A 268 -11.73 27.47 -3.28
N ILE A 269 -12.72 28.12 -2.65
CA ILE A 269 -12.93 29.57 -2.79
C ILE A 269 -13.05 30.28 -1.44
N LEU A 270 -12.64 31.54 -1.42
CA LEU A 270 -12.95 32.52 -0.39
C LEU A 270 -14.22 33.26 -0.84
N ALA A 271 -15.36 32.88 -0.27
CA ALA A 271 -16.68 33.30 -0.71
C ALA A 271 -17.22 34.46 0.15
N TRP A 272 -17.82 35.44 -0.52
CA TRP A 272 -18.57 36.55 0.10
C TRP A 272 -20.03 36.63 -0.38
N LYS A 273 -20.45 35.76 -1.31
CA LYS A 273 -21.86 35.59 -1.68
C LYS A 273 -22.32 34.14 -1.59
N HIS A 274 -23.60 33.99 -1.26
CA HIS A 274 -24.37 32.75 -1.24
C HIS A 274 -25.69 32.97 -2.00
N ASN A 275 -25.96 32.12 -2.99
CA ASN A 275 -27.07 32.21 -3.95
C ASN A 275 -27.14 33.57 -4.69
N GLY A 276 -25.98 34.15 -5.00
CA GLY A 276 -25.88 35.40 -5.76
C GLY A 276 -25.97 36.69 -4.93
N ARG A 277 -26.22 36.58 -3.62
CA ARG A 277 -26.26 37.72 -2.68
C ARG A 277 -25.23 37.59 -1.56
N LEU A 278 -24.93 38.66 -0.85
CA LEU A 278 -23.97 38.69 0.24
C LEU A 278 -24.33 37.65 1.30
N LEU A 279 -23.29 37.09 1.93
CA LEU A 279 -23.47 36.14 3.03
C LEU A 279 -24.39 36.71 4.11
N THR A 280 -25.20 35.86 4.72
CA THR A 280 -25.88 36.22 5.97
C THR A 280 -24.91 36.06 7.14
N PRO A 281 -25.16 36.72 8.30
CA PRO A 281 -24.30 36.59 9.49
C PRO A 281 -24.05 35.14 9.91
N ASP A 282 -25.10 34.32 10.00
CA ASP A 282 -25.00 32.89 10.36
C ASP A 282 -24.14 32.06 9.39
N HIS A 283 -24.03 32.51 8.13
CA HIS A 283 -23.25 31.83 7.09
C HIS A 283 -21.88 32.44 6.85
N GLY A 284 -21.40 33.35 7.71
CA GLY A 284 -20.01 33.80 7.71
C GLY A 284 -19.76 35.16 7.10
N TYR A 285 -20.76 36.05 7.07
CA TYR A 285 -20.57 37.42 6.59
C TYR A 285 -19.41 38.14 7.30
N PRO A 286 -18.49 38.82 6.59
CA PRO A 286 -18.51 39.06 5.14
C PRO A 286 -17.75 38.01 4.31
N LEU A 287 -16.94 37.15 4.94
CA LEU A 287 -16.06 36.23 4.24
C LEU A 287 -16.00 34.85 4.91
N ARG A 288 -16.02 33.79 4.09
CA ARG A 288 -15.75 32.43 4.53
C ARG A 288 -14.94 31.65 3.50
N ILE A 289 -14.37 30.52 3.92
CA ILE A 289 -13.87 29.53 2.98
C ILE A 289 -14.94 28.47 2.65
N ILE A 290 -15.00 28.04 1.39
CA ILE A 290 -15.81 26.92 0.89
C ILE A 290 -14.89 25.86 0.28
N ILE A 291 -15.08 24.60 0.68
CA ILE A 291 -14.23 23.47 0.30
C ILE A 291 -15.11 22.33 -0.23
N PRO A 292 -15.35 22.23 -1.54
CA PRO A 292 -16.18 21.17 -2.11
C PRO A 292 -15.75 19.76 -1.68
N GLY A 293 -16.73 18.92 -1.35
CA GLY A 293 -16.52 17.54 -0.93
C GLY A 293 -15.98 17.34 0.49
N PHE A 294 -15.86 18.39 1.30
CA PHE A 294 -15.45 18.31 2.70
C PHE A 294 -16.61 18.55 3.68
N ILE A 295 -16.45 18.06 4.91
CA ILE A 295 -17.37 18.36 6.01
C ILE A 295 -17.40 19.87 6.29
N GLY A 296 -18.57 20.39 6.66
CA GLY A 296 -18.77 21.82 6.95
C GLY A 296 -17.86 22.37 8.04
N GLY A 297 -17.39 21.52 8.97
CA GLY A 297 -16.43 21.91 10.01
C GLY A 297 -15.08 22.40 9.47
N ARG A 298 -14.74 22.12 8.21
CA ARG A 298 -13.51 22.67 7.59
C ARG A 298 -13.72 24.04 6.92
N MET A 299 -14.97 24.44 6.71
CA MET A 299 -15.34 25.63 5.97
C MET A 299 -15.50 26.83 6.92
N VAL A 300 -14.37 27.30 7.47
CA VAL A 300 -14.28 28.39 8.45
C VAL A 300 -15.09 29.61 7.98
N LYS A 301 -16.00 30.06 8.84
CA LYS A 301 -16.81 31.27 8.68
C LYS A 301 -16.10 32.45 9.33
N TRP A 302 -16.40 33.66 8.86
CA TRP A 302 -15.83 34.89 9.40
C TRP A 302 -14.30 34.86 9.33
N LEU A 303 -13.77 34.44 8.17
CA LEU A 303 -12.35 34.10 7.99
C LEU A 303 -11.46 35.35 8.10
N GLU A 304 -10.53 35.38 9.06
CA GLU A 304 -9.62 36.53 9.25
C GLU A 304 -8.16 36.19 8.95
N GLU A 305 -7.75 34.93 9.06
CA GLU A 305 -6.35 34.52 8.88
C GLU A 305 -6.21 33.28 8.01
N ILE A 306 -5.26 33.35 7.07
CA ILE A 306 -4.71 32.21 6.33
C ILE A 306 -3.21 32.17 6.60
N SER A 307 -2.68 31.04 7.06
CA SER A 307 -1.24 30.88 7.27
C SER A 307 -0.71 29.61 6.60
N VAL A 308 0.37 29.74 5.84
CA VAL A 308 1.05 28.60 5.20
C VAL A 308 2.13 28.08 6.13
N THR A 309 2.06 26.80 6.48
CA THR A 309 2.85 26.23 7.58
C THR A 309 3.47 24.88 7.19
N SER A 310 4.47 24.46 7.96
CA SER A 310 5.07 23.12 7.86
C SER A 310 4.30 22.04 8.62
N GLN A 311 3.45 22.45 9.57
CA GLN A 311 2.61 21.59 10.40
C GLN A 311 1.12 21.93 10.21
N GLU A 312 0.25 20.99 10.54
CA GLU A 312 -1.21 21.23 10.54
C GLU A 312 -1.64 22.23 11.63
N SER A 313 -2.92 22.61 11.63
CA SER A 313 -3.45 23.59 12.59
C SER A 313 -3.41 23.03 14.01
N ASP A 314 -2.85 23.81 14.92
CA ASP A 314 -2.77 23.56 16.37
C ASP A 314 -4.08 23.91 17.12
N ASN A 315 -5.11 24.38 16.41
CA ASN A 315 -6.34 24.88 17.03
C ASN A 315 -7.14 23.76 17.72
N PHE A 316 -7.72 24.07 18.88
CA PHE A 316 -8.52 23.14 19.68
C PHE A 316 -9.58 22.41 18.84
N TYR A 317 -10.34 23.13 18.00
CA TYR A 317 -11.40 22.55 17.19
C TYR A 317 -10.91 21.68 16.02
N HIS A 318 -9.62 21.77 15.67
CA HIS A 318 -8.99 20.85 14.74
C HIS A 318 -8.72 19.47 15.39
N TYR A 319 -8.39 19.47 16.69
CA TYR A 319 -8.03 18.28 17.46
C TYR A 319 -9.19 17.62 18.21
N HIS A 320 -10.07 18.43 18.81
CA HIS A 320 -11.08 17.97 19.76
C HIS A 320 -12.51 17.99 19.19
N ASP A 321 -12.68 18.39 17.92
CA ASP A 321 -13.95 18.33 17.21
C ASP A 321 -13.76 17.80 15.78
N ASN A 322 -14.85 17.45 15.11
CA ASN A 322 -14.89 17.01 13.71
C ASN A 322 -13.99 15.79 13.42
N ARG A 323 -13.96 14.82 14.35
CA ARG A 323 -13.23 13.56 14.21
C ARG A 323 -14.20 12.38 14.35
N VAL A 324 -13.93 11.33 13.59
CA VAL A 324 -14.56 10.02 13.80
C VAL A 324 -13.59 9.21 14.65
N LEU A 325 -13.98 8.99 15.91
CA LEU A 325 -13.18 8.22 16.84
C LEU A 325 -13.47 6.72 16.68
N PRO A 326 -12.50 5.85 17.00
CA PRO A 326 -12.76 4.43 17.26
C PRO A 326 -14.02 4.24 18.12
N SER A 327 -14.93 3.33 17.73
CA SER A 327 -16.22 3.17 18.43
C SER A 327 -16.12 2.70 19.89
N HIS A 328 -14.95 2.19 20.31
CA HIS A 328 -14.69 1.82 21.70
C HIS A 328 -14.31 3.02 22.59
N VAL A 329 -14.03 4.18 22.01
CA VAL A 329 -13.73 5.42 22.75
C VAL A 329 -15.06 6.03 23.21
N ASP A 330 -15.26 6.12 24.52
CA ASP A 330 -16.42 6.76 25.14
C ASP A 330 -16.20 8.26 25.41
N ASP A 331 -17.18 8.93 26.02
CA ASP A 331 -17.12 10.38 26.24
C ASP A 331 -16.06 10.80 27.25
N VAL A 332 -15.84 10.00 28.30
CA VAL A 332 -14.80 10.20 29.31
C VAL A 332 -13.44 10.12 28.63
N THR A 333 -13.20 9.07 27.84
CA THR A 333 -11.94 8.87 27.12
C THR A 333 -11.71 9.96 26.08
N ALA A 334 -12.75 10.37 25.34
CA ALA A 334 -12.66 11.43 24.33
C ALA A 334 -12.37 12.84 24.92
N LYS A 335 -12.56 13.04 26.22
CA LYS A 335 -12.33 14.32 26.91
C LYS A 335 -11.06 14.34 27.77
N ALA A 336 -10.45 13.20 28.04
CA ALA A 336 -9.25 13.12 28.88
C ALA A 336 -8.02 13.75 28.17
N GLU A 337 -7.30 14.66 28.81
CA GLU A 337 -6.11 15.27 28.17
C GLU A 337 -5.10 14.21 27.72
N GLY A 338 -4.55 14.41 26.54
CA GLY A 338 -3.57 13.49 25.98
C GLY A 338 -4.13 12.15 25.50
N TRP A 339 -5.45 11.89 25.48
CA TRP A 339 -5.98 10.63 24.91
C TRP A 339 -5.58 10.47 23.43
N CYS A 340 -5.40 11.60 22.72
CA CYS A 340 -4.96 11.65 21.32
C CYS A 340 -3.44 11.88 21.17
N GLN A 341 -2.69 11.89 22.27
CA GLN A 341 -1.24 11.96 22.33
C GLN A 341 -0.70 10.65 22.94
N TYR A 342 0.40 10.17 22.41
CA TYR A 342 1.09 9.00 22.93
C TYR A 342 2.54 9.40 23.19
N SER A 343 3.05 9.13 24.39
CA SER A 343 4.42 9.47 24.75
C SER A 343 5.30 8.26 24.43
N ILE A 344 6.04 8.33 23.33
CA ILE A 344 7.07 7.34 23.03
C ILE A 344 8.21 7.57 24.01
N SER A 345 8.56 6.57 24.80
CA SER A 345 9.62 6.68 25.79
C SER A 345 10.53 5.46 25.77
N GLY A 346 11.75 5.64 26.25
CA GLY A 346 12.74 4.57 26.30
C GLY A 346 13.97 4.97 27.11
N TYR A 347 15.01 4.17 26.99
CA TYR A 347 16.31 4.44 27.59
C TYR A 347 17.43 4.35 26.56
N ALA A 348 18.60 4.88 26.90
CA ALA A 348 19.84 4.77 26.15
C ALA A 348 21.03 4.60 27.12
N TYR A 349 22.11 3.97 26.65
CA TYR A 349 23.35 3.83 27.40
C TYR A 349 24.54 3.74 26.44
N THR A 350 25.74 4.06 26.93
CA THR A 350 27.00 3.90 26.19
C THR A 350 28.10 3.40 27.14
N GLY A 351 29.14 2.79 26.58
CA GLY A 351 30.27 2.27 27.34
C GLY A 351 31.30 3.35 27.71
N GLY A 352 32.25 3.01 28.58
CA GLY A 352 33.38 3.89 28.91
C GLY A 352 33.03 5.17 29.70
N GLY A 353 31.82 5.21 30.27
CA GLY A 353 31.32 6.28 31.11
C GLY A 353 31.00 7.58 30.36
N ARG A 354 30.72 7.48 29.05
CA ARG A 354 30.45 8.63 28.18
C ARG A 354 29.03 9.16 28.37
N ASN A 355 28.85 10.47 28.15
CA ASN A 355 27.53 11.09 28.15
C ASN A 355 26.73 10.78 26.87
N ILE A 356 25.40 10.64 26.98
CA ILE A 356 24.48 10.63 25.83
C ILE A 356 24.01 12.07 25.57
N ILE A 357 24.30 12.61 24.39
CA ILE A 357 24.04 14.01 24.07
C ILE A 357 22.74 14.23 23.29
N ARG A 358 22.18 13.19 22.67
CA ARG A 358 20.86 13.24 22.02
C ARG A 358 20.23 11.87 21.88
N CYS A 359 18.91 11.83 21.93
CA CYS A 359 18.08 10.71 21.50
C CYS A 359 17.16 11.17 20.36
N GLU A 360 17.03 10.38 19.31
CA GLU A 360 16.27 10.71 18.11
C GLU A 360 15.24 9.62 17.80
N VAL A 361 14.05 10.02 17.38
CA VAL A 361 12.96 9.12 16.97
C VAL A 361 12.48 9.46 15.56
N SER A 362 12.31 8.43 14.74
CA SER A 362 11.74 8.52 13.40
C SER A 362 10.37 7.82 13.36
N LEU A 363 9.41 8.42 12.66
CA LEU A 363 8.07 7.87 12.39
C LEU A 363 7.81 7.58 10.90
N ASP A 364 8.82 7.78 10.04
CA ASP A 364 8.70 7.72 8.58
C ASP A 364 9.76 6.81 7.91
N ASN A 365 10.12 5.73 8.61
CA ASN A 365 11.11 4.73 8.20
C ASN A 365 12.54 5.29 8.03
N GLY A 366 12.93 6.25 8.87
CA GLY A 366 14.29 6.78 8.97
C GLY A 366 14.58 7.96 8.04
N LYS A 367 13.56 8.52 7.37
CA LYS A 367 13.72 9.65 6.44
C LYS A 367 13.88 10.97 7.18
N SER A 368 13.18 11.15 8.30
CA SER A 368 13.33 12.31 9.18
C SER A 368 13.39 11.90 10.65
N TRP A 369 14.10 12.69 11.45
CA TRP A 369 14.38 12.41 12.86
C TRP A 369 13.91 13.58 13.73
N ARG A 370 13.21 13.25 14.81
CA ARG A 370 12.77 14.21 15.84
C ARG A 370 13.61 14.02 17.09
N LEU A 371 14.08 15.13 17.65
CA LEU A 371 14.81 15.14 18.91
C LEU A 371 13.86 14.81 20.07
N ALA A 372 14.21 13.81 20.87
CA ALA A 372 13.51 13.45 22.09
C ALA A 372 14.12 14.16 23.30
N ASP A 373 13.29 14.45 24.31
CA ASP A 373 13.74 15.07 25.55
C ASP A 373 14.40 14.01 26.44
N ILE A 374 15.61 14.28 26.95
CA ILE A 374 16.24 13.46 27.99
C ILE A 374 15.55 13.80 29.31
N THR A 375 14.77 12.85 29.84
CA THR A 375 13.91 13.05 31.00
C THR A 375 14.61 12.70 32.31
N GLN A 376 15.60 11.79 32.28
CA GLN A 376 16.42 11.42 33.43
C GLN A 376 17.83 11.06 32.97
N GLN A 377 18.84 11.52 33.73
CA GLN A 377 20.25 11.21 33.51
C GLN A 377 20.96 11.00 34.85
N GLY A 378 22.03 10.21 34.88
CA GLY A 378 22.88 10.10 36.06
C GLY A 378 23.86 11.26 36.16
N GLU A 379 24.24 11.58 37.40
CA GLU A 379 25.27 12.57 37.65
C GLU A 379 26.66 12.03 37.29
N PRO A 380 27.53 12.86 36.68
CA PRO A 380 28.93 12.49 36.49
C PRO A 380 29.62 12.27 37.83
N ASN A 381 30.51 11.27 37.90
CA ASN A 381 31.43 11.16 39.03
C ASN A 381 32.50 12.28 38.98
N GLU A 382 33.39 12.30 39.97
CA GLU A 382 34.49 13.28 40.06
C GLU A 382 35.42 13.34 38.82
N TYR A 383 35.43 12.28 38.00
CA TYR A 383 36.21 12.18 36.75
C TYR A 383 35.37 12.48 35.49
N GLY A 384 34.15 13.01 35.64
CA GLY A 384 33.25 13.30 34.53
C GLY A 384 32.61 12.07 33.88
N LYS A 385 32.62 10.90 34.54
CA LYS A 385 32.08 9.65 34.00
C LYS A 385 30.66 9.38 34.47
N ILE A 386 29.78 9.02 33.54
CA ILE A 386 28.39 8.65 33.81
C ILE A 386 28.22 7.15 33.57
N TRP A 387 27.97 6.39 34.64
CA TRP A 387 27.89 4.91 34.60
C TRP A 387 26.45 4.37 34.55
N THR A 388 25.47 5.25 34.41
CA THR A 388 24.05 4.90 34.37
C THR A 388 23.47 5.10 32.98
N TRP A 389 22.29 4.53 32.75
CA TRP A 389 21.45 4.84 31.59
C TRP A 389 20.89 6.28 31.62
N PHE A 390 20.31 6.67 30.50
CA PHE A 390 19.53 7.88 30.30
C PHE A 390 18.11 7.47 29.90
N PHE A 391 17.08 8.16 30.39
CA PHE A 391 15.71 8.00 29.93
C PHE A 391 15.32 9.16 29.03
N TRP A 392 14.49 8.87 28.03
CA TRP A 392 14.03 9.87 27.07
C TRP A 392 12.55 9.71 26.75
N SER A 393 11.92 10.79 26.29
CA SER A 393 10.51 10.81 25.90
C SER A 393 10.26 11.74 24.70
N LEU A 394 9.29 11.38 23.86
CA LEU A 394 8.79 12.17 22.75
C LEU A 394 7.26 12.08 22.67
N PRO A 395 6.52 13.18 22.93
CA PRO A 395 5.08 13.23 22.70
C PRO A 395 4.76 13.26 21.20
N VAL A 396 3.86 12.38 20.76
CA VAL A 396 3.38 12.28 19.36
C VAL A 396 1.86 12.14 19.32
N SER A 397 1.20 12.62 18.27
CA SER A 397 -0.24 12.40 18.12
C SER A 397 -0.55 10.95 17.72
N VAL A 398 -1.60 10.36 18.30
CA VAL A 398 -2.17 9.07 17.88
C VAL A 398 -2.55 9.07 16.39
N VAL A 399 -2.90 10.23 15.81
CA VAL A 399 -3.19 10.37 14.38
C VAL A 399 -1.94 10.22 13.51
N GLU A 400 -0.80 10.70 13.98
CA GLU A 400 0.49 10.46 13.32
C GLU A 400 0.86 8.97 13.40
N LEU A 401 0.62 8.34 14.56
CA LEU A 401 0.86 6.92 14.75
C LEU A 401 -0.04 6.04 13.88
N LEU A 402 -1.28 6.47 13.57
CA LEU A 402 -2.16 5.77 12.61
C LEU A 402 -1.57 5.68 11.19
N LYS A 403 -0.68 6.62 10.82
CA LYS A 403 0.02 6.62 9.52
C LYS A 403 1.44 6.06 9.61
N THR A 404 1.92 5.82 10.82
CA THR A 404 3.27 5.33 11.10
C THR A 404 3.30 3.82 10.88
N GLN A 405 4.29 3.33 10.13
CA GLN A 405 4.49 1.88 9.96
C GLN A 405 5.39 1.32 11.06
N GLU A 406 6.41 2.09 11.45
CA GLU A 406 7.32 1.76 12.54
C GLU A 406 7.86 3.02 13.22
N ILE A 407 8.11 2.87 14.52
CA ILE A 407 8.85 3.81 15.35
C ILE A 407 10.29 3.32 15.40
N ILE A 408 11.24 4.17 15.04
CA ILE A 408 12.68 3.87 15.09
C ILE A 408 13.33 4.82 16.08
N CYS A 409 14.16 4.33 17.00
CA CYS A 409 14.93 5.18 17.90
C CYS A 409 16.43 4.90 17.85
N ARG A 410 17.23 5.96 18.08
CA ARG A 410 18.69 5.90 18.20
C ARG A 410 19.20 6.97 19.18
N ALA A 411 20.42 6.77 19.69
CA ALA A 411 21.10 7.74 20.54
C ALA A 411 22.51 8.08 20.01
N TRP A 412 23.02 9.25 20.40
CA TRP A 412 24.41 9.66 20.16
C TRP A 412 25.12 9.95 21.46
N ASP A 413 26.37 9.50 21.57
CA ASP A 413 27.24 9.84 22.69
C ASP A 413 28.09 11.09 22.42
N GLU A 414 28.75 11.60 23.46
CA GLU A 414 29.63 12.78 23.39
C GLU A 414 30.85 12.61 22.46
N SER A 415 31.16 11.38 22.06
CA SER A 415 32.19 11.07 21.07
C SER A 415 31.61 10.95 19.65
N MET A 416 30.35 11.35 19.45
CA MET A 416 29.62 11.32 18.20
C MET A 416 29.44 9.90 17.61
N ASN A 417 29.52 8.86 18.45
CA ASN A 417 29.13 7.52 18.04
C ASN A 417 27.60 7.42 17.98
N THR A 418 27.09 6.69 16.99
CA THR A 418 25.67 6.35 16.84
C THR A 418 25.52 4.87 16.50
N GLN A 419 24.30 4.37 16.68
CA GLN A 419 23.90 3.00 16.35
C GLN A 419 23.83 2.78 14.82
N PRO A 420 24.19 1.60 14.30
CA PRO A 420 24.02 1.24 12.89
C PRO A 420 22.55 0.93 12.55
N ASP A 421 22.15 1.09 11.29
CA ASP A 421 20.75 0.86 10.86
C ASP A 421 20.34 -0.62 10.87
N ASN A 422 21.30 -1.52 10.63
CA ASN A 422 21.13 -2.96 10.62
C ASN A 422 22.02 -3.59 11.70
N PHE A 423 21.59 -4.72 12.26
CA PHE A 423 22.40 -5.44 13.25
C PHE A 423 23.64 -6.02 12.59
N THR A 424 24.77 -5.96 13.29
CA THR A 424 25.98 -6.70 12.92
C THR A 424 25.88 -8.10 13.49
N TRP A 425 25.53 -9.06 12.64
CA TRP A 425 25.49 -10.46 13.07
C TRP A 425 26.89 -10.91 13.47
N ASN A 426 26.99 -11.61 14.59
CA ASN A 426 28.19 -12.31 15.00
C ASN A 426 27.79 -13.61 15.68
N ALA A 427 28.68 -14.60 15.63
CA ALA A 427 28.42 -15.96 16.11
C ALA A 427 28.02 -16.02 17.60
N MET A 428 28.46 -15.06 18.40
CA MET A 428 28.15 -14.99 19.83
C MET A 428 26.82 -14.27 20.13
N GLY A 429 26.20 -13.64 19.13
CA GLY A 429 24.99 -12.84 19.29
C GLY A 429 25.17 -11.62 20.21
N MET A 430 26.40 -11.16 20.41
CA MET A 430 26.74 -10.11 21.37
C MET A 430 26.72 -8.73 20.71
N MET A 431 26.59 -7.67 21.50
CA MET A 431 26.72 -6.28 21.05
C MET A 431 25.78 -5.88 19.90
N ASN A 432 24.59 -6.50 19.81
CA ASN A 432 23.57 -6.04 18.88
C ASN A 432 23.03 -4.67 19.33
N ASN A 433 23.55 -3.61 18.73
CA ASN A 433 23.21 -2.22 19.05
C ASN A 433 22.57 -1.49 17.87
N CYS A 434 22.01 -2.17 16.87
CA CYS A 434 21.35 -1.47 15.78
C CYS A 434 20.17 -0.63 16.27
N VAL A 435 19.72 0.30 15.44
CA VAL A 435 18.51 1.09 15.72
C VAL A 435 17.34 0.18 16.09
N TYR A 436 16.66 0.51 17.18
CA TYR A 436 15.56 -0.31 17.69
C TYR A 436 14.26 0.06 16.98
N ARG A 437 13.47 -0.94 16.57
CA ARG A 437 12.25 -0.74 15.76
C ARG A 437 11.03 -1.34 16.42
N VAL A 438 9.96 -0.56 16.54
CA VAL A 438 8.64 -1.00 17.00
C VAL A 438 7.66 -0.84 15.86
N LYS A 439 7.03 -1.93 15.42
CA LYS A 439 6.00 -1.89 14.36
C LYS A 439 4.69 -1.38 14.93
N VAL A 440 3.95 -0.61 14.13
CA VAL A 440 2.66 -0.01 14.52
C VAL A 440 1.57 -0.59 13.62
N HIS A 441 0.53 -1.15 14.22
CA HIS A 441 -0.58 -1.79 13.53
C HIS A 441 -1.92 -1.19 13.94
N PRO A 442 -2.69 -0.59 13.03
CA PRO A 442 -4.10 -0.34 13.26
C PRO A 442 -4.84 -1.68 13.35
N VAL A 443 -5.51 -1.94 14.47
CA VAL A 443 -6.25 -3.19 14.71
C VAL A 443 -7.66 -2.88 15.17
N ALA A 444 -8.63 -3.69 14.76
CA ALA A 444 -9.99 -3.59 15.28
C ALA A 444 -10.06 -4.15 16.72
N THR A 445 -10.73 -3.44 17.63
CA THR A 445 -10.98 -3.92 18.99
C THR A 445 -12.20 -4.83 19.03
N LYS A 446 -12.24 -5.74 20.00
CA LYS A 446 -13.36 -6.68 20.21
C LYS A 446 -14.71 -5.99 20.46
N THR A 447 -14.69 -4.72 20.87
CA THR A 447 -15.86 -3.86 21.09
C THR A 447 -16.27 -3.05 19.86
N GLY A 448 -15.66 -3.30 18.69
CA GLY A 448 -16.02 -2.71 17.40
C GLY A 448 -15.27 -1.43 17.02
N GLY A 449 -14.26 -1.00 17.79
CA GLY A 449 -13.48 0.21 17.51
C GLY A 449 -12.13 -0.08 16.83
N MET A 450 -11.27 0.91 16.63
CA MET A 450 -9.88 0.74 16.19
C MET A 450 -8.87 1.14 17.27
N ALA A 451 -7.89 0.29 17.56
CA ALA A 451 -6.75 0.57 18.42
C ALA A 451 -5.45 0.53 17.60
N LEU A 452 -4.37 1.03 18.19
CA LEU A 452 -3.02 0.82 17.70
C LEU A 452 -2.35 -0.27 18.53
N GLN A 453 -1.93 -1.35 17.87
CA GLN A 453 -1.09 -2.38 18.44
C GLN A 453 0.36 -2.04 18.11
N PHE A 454 1.17 -1.85 19.16
CA PHE A 454 2.60 -1.68 19.06
C PHE A 454 3.27 -3.03 19.25
N GLU A 455 4.19 -3.35 18.37
CA GLU A 455 4.86 -4.63 18.39
C GLU A 455 6.36 -4.40 18.43
N HIS A 456 7.00 -4.84 19.51
CA HIS A 456 8.45 -4.82 19.67
C HIS A 456 9.11 -5.90 18.78
N PRO A 457 10.43 -5.89 18.55
CA PRO A 457 11.10 -6.92 17.74
C PRO A 457 10.81 -8.34 18.23
N THR A 458 10.99 -8.57 19.53
CA THR A 458 10.80 -9.88 20.18
C THR A 458 10.29 -9.68 21.60
N ILE A 459 9.70 -10.74 22.17
CA ILE A 459 9.44 -10.85 23.61
C ILE A 459 10.59 -11.64 24.26
N ALA A 460 11.01 -11.26 25.46
CA ALA A 460 12.05 -11.97 26.19
C ALA A 460 11.59 -13.38 26.62
N GLY A 461 12.52 -14.33 26.63
CA GLY A 461 12.24 -15.72 27.01
C GLY A 461 11.68 -16.57 25.85
N PRO A 462 11.07 -17.74 26.15
CA PRO A 462 10.57 -18.66 25.12
C PRO A 462 9.25 -18.22 24.47
N THR A 463 8.70 -17.09 24.91
CA THR A 463 7.39 -16.58 24.49
C THR A 463 7.43 -16.07 23.06
N VAL A 464 6.57 -16.62 22.21
CA VAL A 464 6.37 -16.12 20.85
C VAL A 464 5.66 -14.78 20.91
N GLY A 465 6.21 -13.79 20.20
CA GLY A 465 5.63 -12.48 20.02
C GLY A 465 6.69 -11.47 19.59
N GLY A 466 6.21 -10.31 19.14
CA GLY A 466 7.04 -9.33 18.48
C GLY A 466 7.08 -9.51 16.97
N TRP A 467 7.44 -8.48 16.22
CA TRP A 467 7.28 -8.48 14.76
C TRP A 467 8.29 -9.37 14.06
N MET A 468 9.41 -9.67 14.72
CA MET A 468 10.36 -10.69 14.26
C MET A 468 9.83 -12.12 14.52
N ASN A 469 8.78 -12.28 15.36
CA ASN A 469 8.26 -13.58 15.80
C ASN A 469 6.74 -13.56 16.14
N ARG A 470 5.87 -13.21 15.17
CA ARG A 470 4.39 -13.08 15.35
C ARG A 470 3.63 -14.39 15.59
N ALA A 471 2.67 -14.34 16.52
CA ALA A 471 1.75 -15.43 16.84
C ALA A 471 0.68 -15.66 15.76
N ASP A 472 0.27 -14.70 14.95
CA ASP A 472 -0.62 -14.89 13.78
C ASP A 472 0.10 -15.52 12.57
N LYS A 473 1.42 -15.68 12.74
CA LYS A 473 2.30 -16.55 11.96
C LYS A 473 2.57 -17.89 12.69
N VAL A 474 1.81 -18.17 13.77
CA VAL A 474 1.68 -19.41 14.55
C VAL A 474 0.19 -19.75 14.64
N GLN A 475 -0.33 -20.65 13.83
CA GLN A 475 -1.75 -21.03 13.95
C GLN A 475 -2.07 -21.47 15.39
N PRO A 476 -3.09 -20.88 16.05
CA PRO A 476 -3.68 -21.46 17.24
C PRO A 476 -4.45 -22.72 16.83
N VAL A 477 -4.34 -23.74 17.66
CA VAL A 477 -5.17 -24.96 17.67
C VAL A 477 -6.65 -24.56 17.59
N VAL A 478 -7.29 -24.79 16.44
CA VAL A 478 -8.76 -24.86 16.39
C VAL A 478 -9.12 -26.27 16.84
N GLU A 479 -9.70 -26.38 18.04
CA GLU A 479 -10.61 -27.49 18.30
C GLU A 479 -11.70 -27.43 17.24
N ALA A 480 -11.68 -28.42 16.35
CA ALA A 480 -12.75 -28.69 15.41
C ALA A 480 -14.07 -28.99 16.18
N PRO A 481 -15.23 -28.96 15.49
CA PRO A 481 -16.50 -29.40 16.10
C PRO A 481 -16.29 -30.77 16.75
N LYS A 482 -17.02 -31.07 17.83
CA LYS A 482 -17.08 -32.42 18.41
C LYS A 482 -17.56 -33.43 17.36
N ALA A 483 -16.68 -33.87 16.48
CA ALA A 483 -16.61 -35.23 16.04
C ALA A 483 -15.93 -35.97 17.18
N THR A 484 -16.66 -36.86 17.82
CA THR A 484 -16.16 -37.79 18.82
C THR A 484 -14.93 -38.53 18.30
N VAL A 485 -13.74 -38.03 18.64
CA VAL A 485 -12.51 -38.81 18.63
C VAL A 485 -11.76 -38.46 19.91
N LEU A 486 -11.67 -39.45 20.78
CA LEU A 486 -10.92 -39.41 22.04
C LEU A 486 -9.46 -39.01 21.80
N PRO A 487 -8.81 -38.31 22.75
CA PRO A 487 -7.36 -38.09 22.67
C PRO A 487 -6.65 -39.44 22.84
N PRO A 488 -5.62 -39.80 22.06
CA PRO A 488 -4.77 -40.91 22.44
C PRO A 488 -3.81 -40.39 23.51
N THR A 489 -4.21 -40.53 24.76
CA THR A 489 -3.30 -41.04 25.77
C THR A 489 -2.82 -42.43 25.31
N GLY A 490 -1.82 -42.50 24.43
CA GLY A 490 -1.32 -43.73 23.84
C GLY A 490 -0.11 -43.51 22.93
N LYS A 491 0.80 -44.51 22.87
CA LYS A 491 2.03 -44.52 22.05
C LYS A 491 1.81 -43.99 20.62
N LEU A 492 2.76 -43.18 20.13
CA LEU A 492 2.84 -42.77 18.72
C LEU A 492 2.82 -44.01 17.81
N ARG A 493 2.06 -43.95 16.71
CA ARG A 493 1.93 -45.02 15.73
C ARG A 493 3.28 -45.27 15.05
N SER A 494 3.71 -46.53 15.03
CA SER A 494 4.90 -46.97 14.28
C SER A 494 4.49 -47.26 12.83
N ILE A 495 5.05 -46.53 11.87
CA ILE A 495 4.68 -46.59 10.44
C ILE A 495 5.87 -47.11 9.63
N LEU A 496 5.65 -48.09 8.75
CA LEU A 496 6.70 -48.64 7.88
C LEU A 496 6.90 -47.75 6.65
N MET A 497 8.11 -47.74 6.09
CA MET A 497 8.39 -46.97 4.86
C MET A 497 7.51 -47.41 3.68
N GLU A 498 7.24 -48.72 3.56
CA GLU A 498 6.32 -49.30 2.56
C GLU A 498 4.89 -48.77 2.67
N GLU A 499 4.48 -48.28 3.85
CA GLU A 499 3.20 -47.61 4.02
C GLU A 499 3.28 -46.16 3.53
N VAL A 500 4.36 -45.44 3.86
CA VAL A 500 4.60 -44.05 3.40
C VAL A 500 4.62 -43.98 1.88
N GLU A 501 5.26 -44.94 1.21
CA GLU A 501 5.38 -45.03 -0.25
C GLU A 501 4.02 -45.09 -0.98
N ARG A 502 2.94 -45.51 -0.32
CA ARG A 502 1.58 -45.57 -0.89
C ARG A 502 0.87 -44.21 -0.92
N HIS A 503 1.45 -43.20 -0.28
CA HIS A 503 0.89 -41.87 -0.15
C HIS A 503 1.75 -40.86 -0.93
N ASP A 504 1.72 -40.98 -2.25
CA ASP A 504 2.59 -40.26 -3.17
C ASP A 504 1.84 -39.37 -4.20
N SER A 505 0.58 -39.03 -3.93
CA SER A 505 -0.32 -38.31 -4.85
C SER A 505 -0.93 -37.02 -4.25
N ARG A 506 -1.66 -36.23 -5.07
CA ARG A 506 -2.35 -35.00 -4.60
C ARG A 506 -3.45 -35.28 -3.59
N GLU A 507 -4.07 -36.44 -3.67
CA GLU A 507 -5.13 -36.91 -2.80
C GLU A 507 -4.55 -37.56 -1.52
N SER A 508 -3.27 -37.93 -1.53
CA SER A 508 -2.57 -38.52 -0.40
C SER A 508 -1.07 -38.32 -0.54
N ALA A 509 -0.50 -37.35 0.18
CA ALA A 509 0.92 -36.99 0.15
C ALA A 509 1.54 -37.11 1.55
N TRP A 510 2.27 -38.20 1.82
CA TRP A 510 3.03 -38.40 3.06
C TRP A 510 4.52 -38.35 2.80
N PHE A 511 5.33 -37.97 3.78
CA PHE A 511 6.80 -37.99 3.66
C PHE A 511 7.45 -38.16 5.03
N VAL A 512 8.71 -38.61 5.04
CA VAL A 512 9.51 -38.74 6.26
C VAL A 512 10.37 -37.50 6.47
N ARG A 513 10.53 -37.08 7.73
CA ARG A 513 11.57 -36.14 8.15
C ARG A 513 12.10 -36.49 9.53
N GLY A 514 13.41 -36.64 9.69
CA GLY A 514 14.06 -36.90 10.97
C GLY A 514 13.50 -38.13 11.70
N GLY A 515 13.19 -39.20 10.95
CA GLY A 515 12.64 -40.45 11.50
C GLY A 515 11.15 -40.38 11.89
N LYS A 516 10.42 -39.32 11.51
CA LYS A 516 8.98 -39.18 11.74
C LYS A 516 8.23 -39.09 10.41
N VAL A 517 7.01 -39.62 10.38
CA VAL A 517 6.17 -39.62 9.18
C VAL A 517 5.14 -38.49 9.28
N TYR A 518 4.99 -37.73 8.19
CA TYR A 518 4.13 -36.56 8.10
C TYR A 518 3.12 -36.72 6.97
N ASN A 519 1.88 -36.29 7.17
CA ASN A 519 0.85 -36.21 6.14
C ASN A 519 0.70 -34.75 5.66
N GLY A 520 1.32 -34.43 4.53
CA GLY A 520 1.29 -33.10 3.92
C GLY A 520 0.07 -32.80 3.05
N THR A 521 -0.84 -33.76 2.85
CA THR A 521 -1.97 -33.65 1.89
C THR A 521 -2.80 -32.37 2.08
N ALA A 522 -3.20 -32.07 3.31
CA ALA A 522 -4.03 -30.91 3.62
C ALA A 522 -3.28 -29.57 3.50
N PHE A 523 -1.95 -29.60 3.41
CA PHE A 523 -1.11 -28.41 3.30
C PHE A 523 -0.63 -28.15 1.86
N LEU A 524 -1.01 -29.00 0.90
CA LEU A 524 -0.59 -28.85 -0.51
C LEU A 524 -0.95 -27.48 -1.09
N GLN A 525 -2.16 -26.98 -0.84
CA GLN A 525 -2.64 -25.71 -1.40
C GLN A 525 -2.09 -24.47 -0.67
N ASP A 526 -1.73 -24.63 0.60
CA ASP A 526 -1.23 -23.55 1.45
C ASP A 526 0.31 -23.48 1.47
N HIS A 527 0.99 -24.43 0.82
CA HIS A 527 2.44 -24.49 0.78
C HIS A 527 2.99 -23.32 -0.06
N PRO A 528 3.85 -22.44 0.49
CA PRO A 528 4.34 -21.24 -0.21
C PRO A 528 5.12 -21.52 -1.50
N GLY A 529 5.68 -22.73 -1.65
CA GLY A 529 6.33 -23.19 -2.89
C GLY A 529 5.39 -23.88 -3.88
N GLY A 530 4.07 -23.80 -3.67
CA GLY A 530 3.05 -24.55 -4.40
C GLY A 530 2.97 -26.03 -3.99
N ALA A 531 1.88 -26.68 -4.40
CA ALA A 531 1.61 -28.09 -4.09
C ALA A 531 2.70 -29.05 -4.60
N ASP A 532 3.24 -28.76 -5.78
CA ASP A 532 4.24 -29.60 -6.43
C ASP A 532 5.53 -29.73 -5.62
N SER A 533 5.86 -28.77 -4.75
CA SER A 533 7.03 -28.84 -3.86
C SER A 533 6.94 -29.97 -2.83
N ILE A 534 5.73 -30.29 -2.34
CA ILE A 534 5.50 -31.39 -1.40
C ILE A 534 5.36 -32.71 -2.16
N LEU A 535 4.66 -32.72 -3.31
CA LEU A 535 4.47 -33.92 -4.13
C LEU A 535 5.80 -34.50 -4.61
N LEU A 536 6.81 -33.65 -4.82
CA LEU A 536 8.16 -34.04 -5.21
C LEU A 536 8.85 -35.00 -4.20
N VAL A 537 8.44 -34.95 -2.94
CA VAL A 537 8.98 -35.77 -1.86
C VAL A 537 7.92 -36.67 -1.24
N ALA A 538 6.69 -36.64 -1.76
CA ALA A 538 5.62 -37.53 -1.31
C ALA A 538 5.98 -38.99 -1.59
N GLY A 539 5.76 -39.85 -0.61
CA GLY A 539 6.21 -41.23 -0.56
C GLY A 539 7.68 -41.44 -0.20
N THR A 540 8.45 -40.40 0.15
CA THR A 540 9.92 -40.50 0.36
C THR A 540 10.39 -39.91 1.69
N ASP A 541 11.67 -40.12 2.04
CA ASP A 541 12.33 -39.37 3.11
C ASP A 541 12.85 -38.04 2.57
N ALA A 542 12.27 -36.97 3.07
CA ALA A 542 12.50 -35.59 2.65
C ALA A 542 13.41 -34.83 3.63
N THR A 543 14.09 -35.51 4.57
CA THR A 543 14.82 -34.84 5.67
C THR A 543 15.78 -33.78 5.16
N ASP A 544 16.63 -34.14 4.21
CA ASP A 544 17.68 -33.27 3.70
C ASP A 544 17.11 -32.13 2.83
N GLU A 545 16.16 -32.43 1.94
CA GLU A 545 15.45 -31.43 1.13
C GLU A 545 14.73 -30.42 2.01
N PHE A 546 14.04 -30.91 3.04
CA PHE A 546 13.27 -30.07 3.93
C PHE A 546 14.21 -29.16 4.71
N ASP A 547 15.24 -29.70 5.34
CA ASP A 547 16.13 -28.95 6.23
C ASP A 547 17.02 -27.93 5.51
N ALA A 548 17.29 -28.11 4.22
CA ALA A 548 18.09 -27.20 3.40
C ALA A 548 17.39 -25.90 3.00
N ILE A 549 16.06 -25.93 2.84
CA ILE A 549 15.29 -24.77 2.33
C ILE A 549 14.25 -24.25 3.30
N HIS A 550 13.92 -25.00 4.34
CA HIS A 550 12.90 -24.63 5.32
C HIS A 550 13.51 -24.14 6.64
N SER A 551 13.11 -22.93 7.04
CA SER A 551 13.50 -22.33 8.32
C SER A 551 13.10 -23.19 9.53
N ASP A 552 13.75 -22.99 10.68
CA ASP A 552 13.40 -23.68 11.93
C ASP A 552 11.95 -23.49 12.37
N LYS A 553 11.30 -22.43 11.88
CA LYS A 553 9.87 -22.21 12.05
C LYS A 553 9.03 -23.20 11.22
N ALA A 554 9.38 -23.43 9.95
CA ALA A 554 8.72 -24.43 9.11
C ALA A 554 8.95 -25.85 9.67
N LYS A 555 10.15 -26.12 10.24
CA LYS A 555 10.45 -27.35 10.98
C LYS A 555 9.52 -27.56 12.19
N LYS A 556 9.12 -26.49 12.89
CA LYS A 556 8.16 -26.52 14.00
C LYS A 556 6.71 -26.64 13.54
N GLN A 557 6.32 -25.96 12.46
CA GLN A 557 4.98 -26.09 11.87
C GLN A 557 4.73 -27.49 11.32
N LEU A 558 5.75 -28.15 10.76
CA LEU A 558 5.63 -29.51 10.24
C LEU A 558 5.17 -30.52 11.30
N LEU A 559 5.50 -30.30 12.58
CA LEU A 559 5.13 -31.18 13.69
C LEU A 559 3.61 -31.43 13.79
N GLN A 560 2.77 -30.48 13.36
CA GLN A 560 1.32 -30.63 13.38
C GLN A 560 0.78 -31.64 12.36
N TYR A 561 1.59 -31.99 11.36
CA TYR A 561 1.27 -32.98 10.33
C TYR A 561 1.87 -34.36 10.65
N CYS A 562 2.53 -34.51 11.80
CA CYS A 562 3.17 -35.77 12.21
C CYS A 562 2.09 -36.82 12.52
N ILE A 563 2.11 -37.93 11.79
CA ILE A 563 1.14 -39.02 11.95
C ILE A 563 1.72 -40.27 12.63
N GLY A 564 3.05 -40.30 12.82
CA GLY A 564 3.71 -41.39 13.51
C GLY A 564 5.23 -41.29 13.46
N GLU A 565 5.90 -42.25 14.08
CA GLU A 565 7.34 -42.44 13.96
C GLU A 565 7.62 -43.51 12.92
N LEU A 566 8.69 -43.34 12.15
CA LEU A 566 9.13 -44.36 11.21
C LEU A 566 9.62 -45.56 12.02
N ALA A 567 9.01 -46.73 11.79
CA ALA A 567 9.35 -47.95 12.49
C ALA A 567 10.82 -48.32 12.20
N THR A 568 11.68 -48.33 13.22
CA THR A 568 13.00 -48.95 13.09
C THR A 568 12.81 -50.45 13.02
N ALA A 569 13.02 -51.04 11.84
CA ALA A 569 13.06 -52.48 11.72
C ALA A 569 14.14 -53.05 12.66
N LYS A 570 13.78 -54.04 13.50
CA LYS A 570 14.78 -54.91 14.12
C LYS A 570 15.54 -55.62 12.99
N PRO A 571 16.87 -55.73 13.07
CA PRO A 571 17.64 -56.37 12.01
C PRO A 571 17.30 -57.86 11.98
N ALA A 572 16.71 -58.31 10.87
CA ALA A 572 16.73 -59.71 10.50
C ALA A 572 18.03 -59.98 9.74
N LEU A 573 18.79 -60.96 10.24
CA LEU A 573 20.02 -61.48 9.66
C LEU A 573 19.79 -62.04 8.25
N THR A 574 20.66 -61.58 7.33
CA THR A 574 21.26 -62.27 6.16
C THR A 574 20.39 -63.19 5.28
N ASN A 575 20.21 -62.81 4.02
CA ASN A 575 20.89 -63.36 2.82
C ASN A 575 20.00 -63.24 1.58
N GLY A 576 20.63 -62.91 0.44
CA GLY A 576 20.18 -63.37 -0.87
C GLY A 576 20.03 -62.31 -1.94
N HIS A 577 21.00 -62.27 -2.86
CA HIS A 577 20.74 -61.88 -4.24
C HIS A 577 19.51 -62.61 -4.80
N ALA A 578 18.62 -61.91 -5.51
CA ALA A 578 17.99 -62.45 -6.72
C ALA A 578 17.22 -61.36 -7.49
N ASN A 579 17.45 -61.38 -8.80
CA ASN A 579 16.64 -60.76 -9.84
C ASN A 579 15.17 -61.15 -9.74
N GLY A 580 14.28 -60.25 -10.18
CA GLY A 580 12.87 -60.57 -10.41
C GLY A 580 12.20 -59.56 -11.32
N HIS A 581 12.19 -59.85 -12.62
CA HIS A 581 11.37 -59.19 -13.63
C HIS A 581 9.88 -59.22 -13.27
N ALA A 582 9.19 -58.10 -13.49
CA ALA A 582 7.75 -58.08 -13.76
C ALA A 582 7.55 -57.52 -15.16
N ASN A 583 7.21 -58.41 -16.09
CA ASN A 583 6.79 -58.09 -17.45
C ASN A 583 5.41 -57.40 -17.41
N GLY A 584 5.32 -56.21 -17.98
CA GLY A 584 4.09 -55.55 -18.39
C GLY A 584 4.37 -54.74 -19.65
N ALA A 585 3.83 -55.19 -20.78
CA ALA A 585 3.85 -54.63 -22.14
C ALA A 585 4.53 -53.25 -22.32
N VAL A 586 5.76 -53.27 -22.86
CA VAL A 586 6.52 -52.09 -23.26
C VAL A 586 6.00 -51.61 -24.62
N GLY A 587 5.20 -50.54 -24.62
CA GLY A 587 5.25 -49.57 -25.71
C GLY A 587 6.56 -48.78 -25.57
N GLU A 588 7.16 -48.35 -26.68
CA GLU A 588 8.41 -47.56 -26.70
C GLU A 588 8.29 -46.27 -25.87
N GLU A 589 8.47 -46.35 -24.55
CA GLU A 589 8.65 -45.17 -23.71
C GLU A 589 10.06 -44.63 -23.96
N ALA A 590 10.13 -43.38 -24.42
CA ALA A 590 11.39 -42.67 -24.59
C ALA A 590 12.21 -42.72 -23.29
N LEU A 591 13.52 -42.96 -23.40
CA LEU A 591 14.43 -42.98 -22.26
C LEU A 591 14.49 -41.56 -21.65
N MET A 592 13.84 -41.36 -20.50
CA MET A 592 13.79 -40.08 -19.79
C MET A 592 14.91 -40.01 -18.76
N ALA A 593 15.72 -38.96 -18.82
CA ALA A 593 16.83 -38.76 -17.91
C ALA A 593 16.41 -38.24 -16.54
N LEU A 594 15.47 -37.29 -16.48
CA LEU A 594 14.96 -36.74 -15.24
C LEU A 594 14.00 -37.71 -14.54
N ASN A 595 14.01 -37.64 -13.21
CA ASN A 595 13.04 -38.30 -12.37
C ASN A 595 12.48 -37.29 -11.36
N PRO A 596 11.14 -37.05 -11.33
CA PRO A 596 10.55 -36.10 -10.40
C PRO A 596 10.90 -36.39 -8.93
N LYS A 597 11.11 -37.66 -8.57
CA LYS A 597 11.27 -38.08 -7.17
C LYS A 597 12.73 -38.34 -6.78
N LYS A 598 13.64 -38.52 -7.74
CA LYS A 598 15.05 -38.87 -7.47
C LYS A 598 16.00 -37.75 -7.86
N ARG A 599 16.99 -37.50 -7.01
CA ARG A 599 18.17 -36.73 -7.40
C ARG A 599 19.04 -37.60 -8.29
N ILE A 600 19.47 -37.04 -9.40
CA ILE A 600 20.32 -37.74 -10.37
C ILE A 600 21.57 -36.90 -10.57
N ALA A 601 22.72 -37.52 -10.40
CA ALA A 601 24.01 -36.90 -10.67
C ALA A 601 24.26 -36.91 -12.19
N PHE A 602 24.53 -35.73 -12.75
CA PHE A 602 24.89 -35.57 -14.14
C PHE A 602 26.31 -35.02 -14.25
N LYS A 603 27.09 -35.61 -15.16
CA LYS A 603 28.51 -35.30 -15.32
C LYS A 603 28.70 -34.09 -16.24
N LEU A 604 29.45 -33.09 -15.78
CA LEU A 604 29.87 -31.97 -16.60
C LEU A 604 30.86 -32.47 -17.67
N VAL A 605 30.51 -32.29 -18.94
CA VAL A 605 31.32 -32.72 -20.08
C VAL A 605 31.89 -31.56 -20.89
N GLU A 606 31.30 -30.37 -20.81
CA GLU A 606 31.80 -29.17 -21.48
C GLU A 606 31.49 -27.93 -20.62
N LYS A 607 32.44 -27.00 -20.52
CA LYS A 607 32.27 -25.68 -19.92
C LYS A 607 32.81 -24.65 -20.90
N HIS A 608 31.94 -23.79 -21.42
CA HIS A 608 32.28 -22.78 -22.41
C HIS A 608 32.06 -21.37 -21.85
N GLU A 609 33.03 -20.48 -22.06
CA GLU A 609 32.96 -19.07 -21.69
C GLU A 609 32.20 -18.29 -22.77
N VAL A 610 31.04 -17.73 -22.39
CA VAL A 610 30.18 -16.96 -23.30
C VAL A 610 30.50 -15.47 -23.20
N SER A 611 30.69 -14.97 -21.99
CA SER A 611 31.12 -13.59 -21.71
C SER A 611 31.92 -13.54 -20.40
N HIS A 612 32.42 -12.36 -20.03
CA HIS A 612 33.24 -12.16 -18.82
C HIS A 612 32.61 -12.70 -17.53
N ASN A 613 31.27 -12.81 -17.47
CA ASN A 613 30.54 -13.31 -16.32
C ASN A 613 29.48 -14.36 -16.69
N THR A 614 29.56 -14.98 -17.86
CA THR A 614 28.58 -15.98 -18.31
C THR A 614 29.26 -17.25 -18.82
N ARG A 615 28.69 -18.38 -18.45
CA ARG A 615 29.17 -19.71 -18.82
C ARG A 615 28.03 -20.56 -19.36
N ARG A 616 28.33 -21.41 -20.34
CA ARG A 616 27.48 -22.52 -20.76
C ARG A 616 28.08 -23.81 -20.21
N PHE A 617 27.30 -24.53 -19.42
CA PHE A 617 27.66 -25.83 -18.84
C PHE A 617 26.86 -26.93 -19.52
N ARG A 618 27.55 -27.92 -20.11
CA ARG A 618 26.92 -29.10 -20.70
C ARG A 618 27.09 -30.30 -19.80
N PHE A 619 25.98 -30.92 -19.45
CA PHE A 619 25.95 -32.13 -18.65
C PHE A 619 25.49 -33.31 -19.49
N ALA A 620 26.22 -34.43 -19.43
CA ALA A 620 25.85 -35.64 -20.14
C ALA A 620 24.72 -36.39 -19.44
N LEU A 621 23.76 -36.88 -20.21
CA LEU A 621 22.70 -37.79 -19.74
C LEU A 621 23.23 -39.23 -19.66
N GLN A 622 22.40 -40.11 -19.09
CA GLN A 622 22.73 -41.52 -18.82
C GLN A 622 23.09 -42.30 -20.08
N SER A 623 22.58 -41.89 -21.25
CA SER A 623 23.05 -42.39 -22.54
C SER A 623 22.79 -41.36 -23.66
N PRO A 624 23.45 -41.50 -24.83
CA PRO A 624 23.22 -40.64 -25.98
C PRO A 624 21.79 -40.61 -26.51
N ASN A 625 20.95 -41.58 -26.12
CA ASN A 625 19.56 -41.71 -26.57
C ASN A 625 18.55 -41.18 -25.54
N HIS A 626 19.01 -40.74 -24.36
CA HIS A 626 18.11 -40.16 -23.38
C HIS A 626 17.68 -38.75 -23.80
N LYS A 627 16.43 -38.42 -23.50
CA LYS A 627 15.92 -37.04 -23.45
C LYS A 627 16.08 -36.52 -22.04
N PHE A 628 16.28 -35.22 -21.86
CA PHE A 628 16.39 -34.67 -20.51
C PHE A 628 15.09 -34.88 -19.70
N GLY A 629 13.94 -34.63 -20.33
CA GLY A 629 12.61 -34.88 -19.77
C GLY A 629 12.04 -33.67 -19.03
N LEU A 630 12.34 -32.46 -19.49
CA LEU A 630 11.85 -31.22 -18.89
C LEU A 630 10.75 -30.60 -19.75
N PRO A 631 9.49 -30.57 -19.28
CA PRO A 631 8.40 -29.89 -19.98
C PRO A 631 8.68 -28.39 -20.21
N VAL A 632 8.23 -27.85 -21.34
CA VAL A 632 8.54 -26.46 -21.74
C VAL A 632 7.95 -25.46 -20.76
N GLY A 633 8.79 -24.58 -20.18
CA GLY A 633 8.39 -23.60 -19.17
C GLY A 633 8.51 -24.08 -17.71
N LYS A 634 8.96 -25.33 -17.50
CA LYS A 634 9.36 -25.87 -16.20
C LYS A 634 10.85 -25.66 -15.93
N HIS A 635 11.29 -25.94 -14.70
CA HIS A 635 12.67 -25.82 -14.25
C HIS A 635 13.11 -27.05 -13.44
N VAL A 636 14.40 -27.11 -13.08
CA VAL A 636 14.99 -28.12 -12.20
C VAL A 636 15.65 -27.47 -11.00
N PHE A 637 15.80 -28.21 -9.90
CA PHE A 637 16.68 -27.82 -8.81
C PHE A 637 18.05 -28.45 -8.99
N LEU A 638 19.09 -27.63 -8.84
CA LEU A 638 20.48 -28.07 -8.66
C LEU A 638 20.80 -28.13 -7.18
N TYR A 639 21.57 -29.16 -6.79
CA TYR A 639 22.00 -29.42 -5.42
C TYR A 639 23.51 -29.49 -5.36
N ALA A 640 24.09 -28.72 -4.45
CA ALA A 640 25.53 -28.71 -4.20
C ALA A 640 25.81 -28.54 -2.71
N LYS A 641 26.85 -29.19 -2.20
CA LYS A 641 27.40 -28.86 -0.88
C LYS A 641 28.49 -27.80 -1.05
N VAL A 642 28.25 -26.60 -0.53
CA VAL A 642 29.20 -25.49 -0.56
C VAL A 642 29.55 -25.16 0.89
N ASN A 643 30.81 -25.37 1.30
CA ASN A 643 31.28 -25.20 2.67
C ASN A 643 30.44 -25.98 3.71
N ASP A 644 30.17 -27.26 3.42
CA ASP A 644 29.34 -28.16 4.24
C ASP A 644 27.85 -27.76 4.40
N GLU A 645 27.41 -26.72 3.69
CA GLU A 645 26.01 -26.30 3.61
C GLU A 645 25.39 -26.82 2.30
N LEU A 646 24.21 -27.46 2.37
CA LEU A 646 23.47 -27.85 1.18
C LEU A 646 22.82 -26.61 0.53
N VAL A 647 23.31 -26.23 -0.64
CA VAL A 647 22.78 -25.14 -1.47
C VAL A 647 21.88 -25.72 -2.54
N MET A 648 20.63 -25.25 -2.58
CA MET A 648 19.64 -25.62 -3.59
C MET A 648 19.19 -24.38 -4.37
N ARG A 649 19.19 -24.43 -5.71
CA ARG A 649 18.75 -23.30 -6.56
C ARG A 649 18.05 -23.80 -7.83
N ALA A 650 17.02 -23.08 -8.26
CA ALA A 650 16.27 -23.38 -9.48
C ALA A 650 17.03 -22.88 -10.71
N TYR A 651 17.07 -23.71 -11.76
CA TYR A 651 17.63 -23.39 -13.06
C TYR A 651 16.74 -23.95 -14.16
N THR A 652 16.63 -23.21 -15.27
CA THR A 652 16.00 -23.69 -16.49
C THR A 652 17.08 -23.91 -17.56
N PRO A 653 17.27 -25.15 -18.03
CA PRO A 653 18.12 -25.45 -19.17
C PRO A 653 17.72 -24.70 -20.43
N THR A 654 18.70 -24.48 -21.32
CA THR A 654 18.52 -23.86 -22.64
C THR A 654 18.41 -24.88 -23.78
N SER A 655 18.74 -26.15 -23.50
CA SER A 655 18.50 -27.31 -24.38
C SER A 655 17.05 -27.82 -24.26
N SER A 656 16.51 -28.48 -25.29
CA SER A 656 15.17 -29.11 -25.26
C SER A 656 15.26 -30.64 -25.19
N ASP A 657 14.10 -31.30 -25.07
CA ASP A 657 14.00 -32.77 -25.14
C ASP A 657 14.31 -33.36 -26.53
N ASP A 658 14.65 -32.52 -27.50
CA ASP A 658 15.17 -32.94 -28.80
C ASP A 658 16.71 -33.06 -28.80
N ASP A 659 17.37 -32.39 -27.85
CA ASP A 659 18.80 -32.48 -27.64
C ASP A 659 19.11 -33.76 -26.86
N LEU A 660 19.33 -34.85 -27.59
CA LEU A 660 19.57 -36.16 -26.98
C LEU A 660 20.96 -36.26 -26.36
N GLY A 661 21.04 -36.92 -25.22
CA GLY A 661 22.29 -37.28 -24.57
C GLY A 661 22.95 -36.18 -23.73
N TYR A 662 22.44 -34.94 -23.74
CA TYR A 662 22.94 -33.87 -22.88
C TYR A 662 21.86 -32.86 -22.48
N PHE A 663 22.17 -32.00 -21.51
CA PHE A 663 21.46 -30.74 -21.32
C PHE A 663 22.42 -29.59 -21.04
N ASP A 664 22.05 -28.38 -21.47
CA ASP A 664 22.86 -27.17 -21.33
C ASP A 664 22.24 -26.18 -20.33
N LEU A 665 23.06 -25.64 -19.44
CA LEU A 665 22.73 -24.51 -18.56
C LEU A 665 23.55 -23.29 -18.96
N VAL A 666 22.88 -22.18 -19.29
CA VAL A 666 23.53 -20.87 -19.45
C VAL A 666 23.35 -20.09 -18.16
N VAL A 667 24.46 -19.81 -17.48
CA VAL A 667 24.46 -19.27 -16.13
C VAL A 667 25.39 -18.06 -16.04
N LYS A 668 24.85 -16.98 -15.46
CA LYS A 668 25.65 -15.83 -15.05
C LYS A 668 26.35 -16.12 -13.72
N ILE A 669 27.66 -15.89 -13.68
CA ILE A 669 28.51 -16.03 -12.51
C ILE A 669 28.51 -14.72 -11.73
N TYR A 670 27.98 -14.77 -10.51
CA TYR A 670 28.03 -13.65 -9.58
C TYR A 670 29.25 -13.80 -8.68
N TRP A 671 30.32 -13.08 -8.95
CA TRP A 671 31.57 -13.18 -8.21
C TRP A 671 31.50 -12.49 -6.85
N ALA A 672 32.24 -13.03 -5.88
CA ALA A 672 32.46 -12.36 -4.62
C ALA A 672 33.19 -11.02 -4.84
N ASN A 673 32.86 -10.02 -4.03
CA ASN A 673 33.43 -8.67 -3.97
C ASN A 673 33.18 -7.78 -5.19
N GLU A 674 32.40 -8.19 -6.19
CA GLU A 674 32.05 -7.32 -7.32
C GLU A 674 30.87 -6.39 -7.01
N HIS A 675 29.87 -6.85 -6.25
CA HIS A 675 28.68 -6.06 -5.97
C HIS A 675 28.66 -5.58 -4.50
N PRO A 676 28.63 -4.25 -4.22
CA PRO A 676 28.75 -3.71 -2.86
C PRO A 676 27.67 -4.18 -1.88
N ARG A 677 26.47 -4.54 -2.39
CA ARG A 677 25.36 -5.06 -1.59
C ARG A 677 25.36 -6.59 -1.44
N PHE A 678 26.17 -7.30 -2.21
CA PHE A 678 26.25 -8.77 -2.24
C PHE A 678 27.72 -9.21 -2.27
N PRO A 679 28.49 -8.95 -1.19
CA PRO A 679 29.94 -9.16 -1.19
C PRO A 679 30.33 -10.64 -1.34
N ASP A 680 29.48 -11.58 -0.97
CA ASP A 680 29.77 -13.02 -1.08
C ASP A 680 29.50 -13.60 -2.49
N GLY A 681 28.91 -12.80 -3.39
CA GLY A 681 28.49 -13.27 -4.72
C GLY A 681 27.40 -14.35 -4.67
N GLY A 682 27.29 -15.13 -5.74
CA GLY A 682 26.33 -16.24 -5.86
C GLY A 682 26.96 -17.57 -5.47
N LYS A 683 26.53 -18.17 -4.36
CA LYS A 683 27.06 -19.47 -3.88
C LYS A 683 26.99 -20.58 -4.95
N MET A 684 25.80 -20.79 -5.55
CA MET A 684 25.62 -21.84 -6.57
C MET A 684 26.32 -21.52 -7.89
N SER A 685 26.29 -20.27 -8.35
CA SER A 685 26.94 -19.89 -9.60
C SER A 685 28.48 -20.01 -9.51
N GLN A 686 29.07 -19.62 -8.38
CA GLN A 686 30.50 -19.80 -8.14
C GLN A 686 30.87 -21.28 -7.96
N HIS A 687 29.99 -22.09 -7.37
CA HIS A 687 30.19 -23.54 -7.31
C HIS A 687 30.17 -24.18 -8.70
N LEU A 688 29.18 -23.85 -9.54
CA LEU A 688 29.16 -24.30 -10.94
C LEU A 688 30.45 -23.90 -11.68
N GLU A 689 30.92 -22.68 -11.50
CA GLU A 689 32.18 -22.23 -12.09
C GLU A 689 33.39 -23.01 -11.59
N SER A 690 33.38 -23.43 -10.32
CA SER A 690 34.46 -24.22 -9.73
C SER A 690 34.55 -25.66 -10.24
N LEU A 691 33.48 -26.18 -10.88
CA LEU A 691 33.48 -27.55 -11.42
C LEU A 691 34.48 -27.69 -12.57
N ALA A 692 35.24 -28.78 -12.53
CA ALA A 692 36.06 -29.26 -13.63
C ALA A 692 35.23 -30.18 -14.54
N VAL A 693 35.59 -30.26 -15.82
CA VAL A 693 35.05 -31.28 -16.72
C VAL A 693 35.37 -32.64 -16.13
N GLY A 694 34.36 -33.45 -15.87
CA GLY A 694 34.47 -34.68 -15.11
C GLY A 694 33.64 -34.70 -13.83
N ASP A 695 33.41 -33.54 -13.23
CA ASP A 695 32.68 -33.43 -11.97
C ASP A 695 31.17 -33.59 -12.19
N GLU A 696 30.44 -33.86 -11.12
CA GLU A 696 29.00 -34.12 -11.16
C GLU A 696 28.18 -33.03 -10.48
N MET A 697 26.97 -32.82 -10.98
CA MET A 697 25.95 -31.96 -10.38
C MET A 697 24.69 -32.77 -10.12
N GLU A 698 24.16 -32.71 -8.90
CA GLU A 698 22.90 -33.36 -8.56
C GLU A 698 21.73 -32.50 -9.03
N VAL A 699 20.81 -33.12 -9.77
CA VAL A 699 19.64 -32.46 -10.36
C VAL A 699 18.37 -33.20 -9.98
N LYS A 700 17.31 -32.45 -9.65
CA LYS A 700 15.96 -32.98 -9.40
C LYS A 700 14.91 -32.15 -10.12
N GLY A 701 13.91 -32.80 -10.71
CA GLY A 701 12.82 -32.16 -11.44
C GLY A 701 12.11 -33.14 -12.37
N PRO A 702 11.16 -32.68 -13.19
CA PRO A 702 10.78 -31.29 -13.48
C PRO A 702 9.91 -30.61 -12.41
N LEU A 703 10.00 -29.28 -12.29
CA LEU A 703 9.22 -28.43 -11.37
C LEU A 703 8.63 -27.21 -12.08
N GLY A 704 7.57 -26.62 -11.53
CA GLY A 704 6.95 -25.40 -12.05
C GLY A 704 5.50 -25.58 -12.44
N HIS A 705 4.73 -24.51 -12.25
CA HIS A 705 3.28 -24.46 -12.41
C HIS A 705 2.85 -24.18 -13.85
N PHE A 706 3.71 -23.56 -14.66
CA PHE A 706 3.47 -23.29 -16.07
C PHE A 706 4.04 -24.40 -16.97
N HIS A 707 3.29 -24.82 -17.99
CA HIS A 707 3.78 -25.71 -19.05
C HIS A 707 3.17 -25.34 -20.40
N TYR A 708 4.01 -25.00 -21.37
CA TYR A 708 3.59 -24.72 -22.74
C TYR A 708 3.38 -26.03 -23.53
N LEU A 709 2.18 -26.23 -24.06
CA LEU A 709 1.76 -27.46 -24.76
C LEU A 709 1.78 -27.31 -26.30
N GLY A 710 2.22 -26.16 -26.82
CA GLY A 710 2.19 -25.83 -28.24
C GLY A 710 0.87 -25.21 -28.71
N LYS A 711 0.95 -24.45 -29.80
CA LYS A 711 -0.17 -23.82 -30.52
C LYS A 711 -1.01 -22.91 -29.63
N GLY A 712 -0.34 -22.13 -28.80
CA GLY A 712 -0.90 -21.18 -27.85
C GLY A 712 -1.52 -21.82 -26.61
N ARG A 713 -1.49 -23.15 -26.48
CA ARG A 713 -2.03 -23.87 -25.33
C ARG A 713 -0.99 -23.99 -24.24
N TYR A 714 -1.41 -23.79 -23.00
CA TYR A 714 -0.55 -23.98 -21.84
C TYR A 714 -1.36 -24.46 -20.64
N THR A 715 -0.68 -25.04 -19.65
CA THR A 715 -1.26 -25.22 -18.32
C THR A 715 -0.66 -24.27 -17.32
N ASN A 716 -1.48 -23.80 -16.38
CA ASN A 716 -1.06 -23.04 -15.22
C ASN A 716 -1.71 -23.65 -13.97
N ASP A 717 -0.90 -24.17 -13.04
CA ASP A 717 -1.37 -24.98 -11.90
C ASP A 717 -2.24 -26.19 -12.32
N GLY A 718 -1.99 -26.70 -13.53
CA GLY A 718 -2.73 -27.81 -14.14
C GLY A 718 -4.03 -27.41 -14.86
N ALA A 719 -4.50 -26.17 -14.73
CA ALA A 719 -5.63 -25.67 -15.51
C ALA A 719 -5.21 -25.41 -16.96
N LEU A 720 -5.99 -25.90 -17.93
CA LEU A 720 -5.71 -25.74 -19.36
C LEU A 720 -6.22 -24.39 -19.87
N HIS A 721 -5.36 -23.68 -20.60
CA HIS A 721 -5.63 -22.37 -21.19
C HIS A 721 -5.16 -22.31 -22.64
N GLN A 722 -5.67 -21.35 -23.39
CA GLN A 722 -5.25 -21.08 -24.78
C GLN A 722 -5.22 -19.58 -25.04
N VAL A 723 -4.17 -19.13 -25.73
CA VAL A 723 -3.93 -17.73 -26.12
C VAL A 723 -3.40 -17.64 -27.53
N LYS A 724 -3.43 -16.44 -28.12
CA LYS A 724 -2.79 -16.13 -29.39
C LYS A 724 -1.51 -15.33 -29.22
N HIS A 725 -1.39 -14.61 -28.12
CA HIS A 725 -0.27 -13.71 -27.86
C HIS A 725 0.35 -13.96 -26.48
N ILE A 726 1.67 -14.00 -26.43
CA ILE A 726 2.44 -14.11 -25.18
C ILE A 726 3.39 -12.92 -25.11
N SER A 727 3.12 -12.02 -24.18
CA SER A 727 4.08 -10.98 -23.78
C SER A 727 5.05 -11.57 -22.76
N MET A 728 6.30 -11.13 -22.80
CA MET A 728 7.40 -11.69 -22.02
C MET A 728 8.22 -10.55 -21.43
N ILE A 729 8.51 -10.60 -20.12
CA ILE A 729 9.41 -9.64 -19.45
C ILE A 729 10.51 -10.36 -18.68
N ALA A 730 11.74 -10.31 -19.18
CA ALA A 730 12.91 -10.94 -18.56
C ALA A 730 13.83 -9.91 -17.90
N GLY A 731 14.44 -10.28 -16.77
CA GLY A 731 15.55 -9.55 -16.15
C GLY A 731 16.76 -10.44 -15.94
N GLY A 732 17.91 -10.10 -16.56
CA GLY A 732 19.15 -10.87 -16.42
C GLY A 732 18.99 -12.35 -16.78
N THR A 733 19.28 -13.25 -15.84
CA THR A 733 19.15 -14.71 -16.04
C THR A 733 17.71 -15.20 -16.17
N GLY A 734 16.70 -14.34 -15.94
CA GLY A 734 15.28 -14.67 -16.11
C GLY A 734 14.86 -14.97 -17.55
N ILE A 735 15.75 -14.84 -18.53
CA ILE A 735 15.49 -15.15 -19.94
C ILE A 735 15.31 -16.65 -20.20
N THR A 736 15.97 -17.53 -19.44
CA THR A 736 16.04 -18.96 -19.76
C THR A 736 14.70 -19.69 -19.81
N PRO A 737 13.71 -19.46 -18.90
CA PRO A 737 12.38 -20.05 -19.07
C PRO A 737 11.63 -19.50 -20.29
N MET A 738 11.86 -18.24 -20.65
CA MET A 738 11.23 -17.62 -21.83
C MET A 738 11.84 -18.16 -23.12
N TYR A 739 13.16 -18.34 -23.14
CA TYR A 739 13.89 -18.93 -24.26
C TYR A 739 13.37 -20.33 -24.62
N GLN A 740 13.04 -21.16 -23.63
CA GLN A 740 12.39 -22.47 -23.87
C GLN A 740 11.04 -22.33 -24.57
N VAL A 741 10.20 -21.39 -24.12
CA VAL A 741 8.90 -21.14 -24.74
C VAL A 741 9.06 -20.59 -26.16
N ILE A 742 9.98 -19.65 -26.38
CA ILE A 742 10.29 -19.08 -27.69
C ILE A 742 10.73 -20.19 -28.65
N LYS A 743 11.71 -21.03 -28.27
CA LYS A 743 12.17 -22.17 -29.08
C LYS A 743 11.02 -23.12 -29.42
N ALA A 744 10.17 -23.46 -28.46
CA ALA A 744 9.07 -24.41 -28.68
C ALA A 744 8.04 -23.87 -29.68
N VAL A 745 7.69 -22.58 -29.59
CA VAL A 745 6.78 -21.92 -30.53
C VAL A 745 7.41 -21.84 -31.92
N LEU A 746 8.64 -21.33 -32.02
CA LEU A 746 9.27 -21.06 -33.31
C LEU A 746 9.62 -22.34 -34.07
N LYS A 747 9.95 -23.42 -33.36
CA LYS A 747 10.23 -24.73 -33.94
C LYS A 747 9.00 -25.36 -34.63
N ASP A 748 7.80 -25.18 -34.09
CA ASP A 748 6.58 -25.71 -34.69
C ASP A 748 6.04 -24.73 -35.75
N ALA A 749 6.13 -25.11 -37.02
CA ALA A 749 5.63 -24.29 -38.13
C ALA A 749 4.11 -24.09 -38.10
N ASP A 750 3.36 -24.96 -37.41
CA ASP A 750 1.91 -24.82 -37.25
C ASP A 750 1.53 -23.96 -36.02
N ASP A 751 2.50 -23.60 -35.17
CA ASP A 751 2.25 -22.76 -34.01
C ASP A 751 2.25 -21.28 -34.41
N ASN A 752 1.05 -20.71 -34.50
CA ASN A 752 0.86 -19.32 -34.94
C ASN A 752 0.91 -18.29 -33.79
N THR A 753 1.32 -18.71 -32.59
CA THR A 753 1.39 -17.85 -31.41
C THR A 753 2.39 -16.71 -31.64
N GLN A 754 1.98 -15.47 -31.35
CA GLN A 754 2.84 -14.30 -31.46
C GLN A 754 3.50 -14.02 -30.10
N LEU A 755 4.80 -13.72 -30.13
CA LEU A 755 5.64 -13.53 -28.97
C LEU A 755 6.22 -12.12 -28.99
N SER A 756 6.21 -11.44 -27.83
CA SER A 756 6.92 -10.17 -27.66
C SER A 756 7.69 -10.14 -26.36
N LEU A 757 9.00 -9.94 -26.42
CA LEU A 757 9.90 -9.94 -25.28
C LEU A 757 10.49 -8.55 -25.02
N LEU A 758 10.32 -8.06 -23.79
CA LEU A 758 11.05 -6.94 -23.23
C LEU A 758 12.15 -7.48 -22.28
N TYR A 759 13.42 -7.33 -22.65
CA TYR A 759 14.54 -7.91 -21.93
C TYR A 759 15.44 -6.86 -21.27
N ALA A 760 15.44 -6.83 -19.93
CA ALA A 760 16.18 -5.86 -19.13
C ALA A 760 17.50 -6.42 -18.58
N ASN A 761 18.59 -5.69 -18.79
CA ASN A 761 19.94 -6.04 -18.33
C ASN A 761 20.65 -4.82 -17.73
N GLN A 762 21.84 -5.01 -17.14
CA GLN A 762 22.60 -3.88 -16.58
C GLN A 762 23.42 -3.15 -17.65
N SER A 763 24.07 -3.88 -18.55
CA SER A 763 24.82 -3.33 -19.69
C SER A 763 24.62 -4.23 -20.92
N PRO A 764 24.99 -3.79 -22.13
CA PRO A 764 24.92 -4.62 -23.34
C PRO A 764 25.68 -5.95 -23.22
N ASP A 765 26.85 -5.93 -22.57
CA ASP A 765 27.70 -7.13 -22.36
C ASP A 765 27.09 -8.16 -21.40
N ASP A 766 26.02 -7.79 -20.68
CA ASP A 766 25.32 -8.68 -19.74
C ASP A 766 24.15 -9.45 -20.39
N ILE A 767 23.85 -9.18 -21.67
CA ILE A 767 22.70 -9.78 -22.34
C ILE A 767 23.03 -11.21 -22.73
N LEU A 768 22.29 -12.15 -22.15
CA LEU A 768 22.47 -13.57 -22.41
C LEU A 768 21.78 -13.95 -23.73
N LEU A 769 22.38 -14.90 -24.47
CA LEU A 769 21.82 -15.47 -25.69
C LEU A 769 21.57 -14.41 -26.78
N TRP A 770 22.41 -13.37 -26.86
CA TRP A 770 22.21 -12.27 -27.79
C TRP A 770 22.08 -12.74 -29.24
N ASP A 771 23.06 -13.51 -29.73
CA ASP A 771 23.11 -13.98 -31.11
C ASP A 771 21.92 -14.90 -31.43
N GLU A 772 21.60 -15.82 -30.52
CA GLU A 772 20.48 -16.74 -30.72
C GLU A 772 19.12 -16.04 -30.69
N LEU A 773 18.94 -15.02 -29.86
CA LEU A 773 17.69 -14.25 -29.77
C LEU A 773 17.49 -13.34 -31.00
N GLU A 774 18.57 -12.72 -31.51
CA GLU A 774 18.50 -11.91 -32.73
C GLU A 774 18.24 -12.79 -33.97
N GLU A 775 18.84 -13.98 -34.06
CA GLU A 775 18.52 -14.96 -35.12
C GLU A 775 17.04 -15.38 -35.05
N MET A 776 16.53 -15.69 -33.85
CA MET A 776 15.12 -16.04 -33.68
C MET A 776 14.17 -14.90 -34.04
N ALA A 777 14.60 -13.64 -33.86
CA ALA A 777 13.80 -12.45 -34.17
C ALA A 777 13.64 -12.21 -35.69
N GLU A 778 14.33 -12.96 -36.54
CA GLU A 778 14.04 -13.00 -37.99
C GLU A 778 12.66 -13.64 -38.28
N ASP A 779 12.15 -14.49 -37.39
CA ASP A 779 10.80 -15.02 -37.47
C ASP A 779 9.77 -13.94 -37.09
N LYS A 780 8.83 -13.67 -38.01
CA LYS A 780 7.80 -12.64 -37.83
C LYS A 780 6.89 -12.87 -36.63
N ARG A 781 6.85 -14.09 -36.09
CA ARG A 781 6.09 -14.43 -34.87
C ARG A 781 6.76 -13.93 -33.60
N PHE A 782 8.06 -13.57 -33.62
CA PHE A 782 8.82 -13.16 -32.44
C PHE A 782 9.35 -11.73 -32.57
N LYS A 783 8.95 -10.88 -31.63
CA LYS A 783 9.48 -9.52 -31.45
C LYS A 783 10.32 -9.48 -30.17
N ILE A 784 11.47 -8.82 -30.22
CA ILE A 784 12.31 -8.57 -29.05
C ILE A 784 12.66 -7.08 -28.95
N TRP A 785 12.74 -6.59 -27.70
CA TRP A 785 13.21 -5.26 -27.37
C TRP A 785 14.04 -5.29 -26.10
N TYR A 786 15.13 -4.53 -26.06
CA TYR A 786 16.07 -4.54 -24.95
C TYR A 786 16.02 -3.24 -24.15
N THR A 787 16.37 -3.32 -22.87
CA THR A 787 16.72 -2.14 -22.07
C THR A 787 17.92 -2.40 -21.18
N VAL A 788 18.80 -1.41 -21.04
CA VAL A 788 20.00 -1.50 -20.18
C VAL A 788 20.12 -0.29 -19.25
N ASP A 789 20.57 -0.51 -18.02
CA ASP A 789 20.82 0.56 -17.04
C ASP A 789 22.02 1.44 -17.44
N ARG A 790 23.07 0.83 -18.01
CA ARG A 790 24.31 1.47 -18.46
C ARG A 790 24.49 1.25 -19.97
N PRO A 791 23.88 2.08 -20.83
CA PRO A 791 24.04 1.97 -22.27
C PRO A 791 25.42 2.42 -22.74
N THR A 792 25.89 1.86 -23.85
CA THR A 792 27.01 2.39 -24.64
C THR A 792 26.54 3.51 -25.57
N ASP A 793 27.46 4.31 -26.10
CA ASP A 793 27.12 5.45 -26.97
C ASP A 793 26.37 5.03 -28.26
N ASP A 794 26.56 3.80 -28.71
CA ASP A 794 25.94 3.19 -29.89
C ASP A 794 24.67 2.37 -29.58
N TRP A 795 24.20 2.39 -28.32
CA TRP A 795 23.03 1.62 -27.91
C TRP A 795 21.74 2.14 -28.56
N LYS A 796 21.08 1.26 -29.33
CA LYS A 796 19.92 1.61 -30.17
C LYS A 796 18.54 1.34 -29.54
N TYR A 797 18.49 0.74 -28.35
CA TYR A 797 17.23 0.38 -27.67
C TYR A 797 16.99 1.28 -26.44
N SER A 798 16.02 0.92 -25.60
CA SER A 798 15.68 1.70 -24.40
C SER A 798 16.80 1.69 -23.36
N ALA A 799 16.83 2.70 -22.49
CA ALA A 799 17.75 2.81 -21.37
C ALA A 799 17.01 2.97 -20.04
N GLY A 800 17.57 2.39 -18.99
CA GLY A 800 17.04 2.40 -17.62
C GLY A 800 16.12 1.23 -17.27
N PHE A 801 15.48 1.34 -16.11
CA PHE A 801 14.55 0.34 -15.61
C PHE A 801 13.26 0.28 -16.45
N ILE A 802 12.62 -0.89 -16.46
CA ILE A 802 11.32 -1.11 -17.09
C ILE A 802 10.31 -0.06 -16.61
N ASN A 803 9.71 0.65 -17.55
CA ASN A 803 8.74 1.71 -17.30
C ASN A 803 7.45 1.49 -18.11
N GLU A 804 6.49 2.39 -17.93
CA GLU A 804 5.17 2.30 -18.58
C GLU A 804 5.27 2.34 -20.12
N ASP A 805 6.04 3.28 -20.66
CA ASP A 805 6.22 3.48 -22.10
C ASP A 805 6.80 2.21 -22.75
N MET A 806 7.84 1.62 -22.16
CA MET A 806 8.45 0.39 -22.68
C MET A 806 7.44 -0.78 -22.74
N VAL A 807 6.63 -0.94 -21.69
CA VAL A 807 5.64 -2.02 -21.64
C VAL A 807 4.53 -1.75 -22.66
N GLN A 808 4.12 -0.49 -22.82
CA GLN A 808 3.07 -0.08 -23.77
C GLN A 808 3.51 -0.24 -25.23
N ASP A 809 4.72 0.16 -25.57
CA ASP A 809 5.21 0.22 -26.96
C ASP A 809 5.71 -1.15 -27.46
N HIS A 810 6.19 -1.99 -26.56
CA HIS A 810 6.84 -3.24 -26.93
C HIS A 810 6.00 -4.49 -26.66
N LEU A 811 5.07 -4.50 -25.71
CA LEU A 811 4.24 -5.68 -25.43
C LEU A 811 2.86 -5.62 -26.11
N PHE A 812 2.15 -6.75 -26.10
CA PHE A 812 0.79 -6.81 -26.63
C PHE A 812 -0.19 -6.11 -25.68
N SER A 813 -1.28 -5.56 -26.20
CA SER A 813 -2.34 -5.00 -25.36
C SER A 813 -3.10 -6.10 -24.62
N ALA A 814 -3.60 -5.80 -23.42
CA ALA A 814 -4.39 -6.74 -22.65
C ALA A 814 -5.66 -7.16 -23.41
N SER A 815 -5.84 -8.48 -23.57
CA SER A 815 -7.04 -9.08 -24.16
C SER A 815 -7.21 -10.52 -23.63
N PRO A 816 -8.40 -11.13 -23.74
CA PRO A 816 -8.61 -12.52 -23.33
C PRO A 816 -7.66 -13.52 -24.02
N ASP A 817 -7.14 -13.18 -25.20
CA ASP A 817 -6.22 -14.00 -26.00
C ASP A 817 -4.74 -13.70 -25.68
N THR A 818 -4.45 -12.94 -24.61
CA THR A 818 -3.09 -12.49 -24.26
C THR A 818 -2.75 -12.81 -22.81
N ILE A 819 -1.56 -13.38 -22.61
CA ILE A 819 -0.90 -13.47 -21.30
C ILE A 819 0.42 -12.70 -21.30
N CYS A 820 0.91 -12.37 -20.10
CA CYS A 820 2.27 -11.91 -19.86
C CYS A 820 2.97 -12.90 -18.92
N VAL A 821 4.07 -13.49 -19.38
CA VAL A 821 4.98 -14.26 -18.52
C VAL A 821 6.18 -13.40 -18.12
N MET A 822 6.65 -13.51 -16.87
CA MET A 822 7.73 -12.67 -16.35
C MET A 822 8.71 -13.46 -15.48
N CYS A 823 9.98 -13.11 -15.54
CA CYS A 823 11.01 -13.72 -14.69
C CYS A 823 12.16 -12.73 -14.46
N GLY A 824 12.58 -12.57 -13.21
CA GLY A 824 13.67 -11.70 -12.81
C GLY A 824 13.61 -11.36 -11.32
N PRO A 825 14.43 -10.40 -10.85
CA PRO A 825 14.50 -10.07 -9.44
C PRO A 825 13.14 -9.68 -8.84
N PRO A 826 12.76 -10.12 -7.63
CA PRO A 826 11.46 -9.79 -7.03
C PRO A 826 11.12 -8.29 -7.00
N PRO A 827 12.07 -7.36 -6.77
CA PRO A 827 11.78 -5.93 -6.87
C PRO A 827 11.36 -5.49 -8.28
N MET A 828 11.97 -6.04 -9.33
CA MET A 828 11.62 -5.71 -10.72
C MET A 828 10.17 -6.13 -11.01
N ILE A 829 9.82 -7.37 -10.66
CA ILE A 829 8.46 -7.90 -10.86
C ILE A 829 7.44 -7.05 -10.08
N LYS A 830 7.69 -6.81 -8.79
CA LYS A 830 6.73 -6.16 -7.88
C LYS A 830 6.54 -4.67 -8.13
N PHE A 831 7.61 -3.95 -8.48
CA PHE A 831 7.58 -2.49 -8.54
C PHE A 831 7.60 -1.93 -9.97
N ALA A 832 8.02 -2.71 -10.97
CA ALA A 832 8.07 -2.28 -12.36
C ALA A 832 7.12 -3.09 -13.26
N CYS A 833 7.17 -4.42 -13.25
CA CYS A 833 6.37 -5.23 -14.18
C CYS A 833 4.87 -5.18 -13.87
N LEU A 834 4.46 -5.67 -12.69
CA LEU A 834 3.04 -5.81 -12.33
C LEU A 834 2.29 -4.46 -12.35
N PRO A 835 2.82 -3.36 -11.77
CA PRO A 835 2.11 -2.07 -11.81
C PRO A 835 1.93 -1.52 -13.22
N ASN A 836 2.89 -1.70 -14.13
CA ASN A 836 2.78 -1.18 -15.50
C ASN A 836 1.88 -2.07 -16.38
N LEU A 837 1.88 -3.39 -16.18
CA LEU A 837 0.95 -4.30 -16.83
C LEU A 837 -0.51 -4.03 -16.38
N GLU A 838 -0.74 -3.76 -15.10
CA GLU A 838 -2.07 -3.40 -14.58
C GLU A 838 -2.61 -2.13 -15.26
N LYS A 839 -1.76 -1.12 -15.46
CA LYS A 839 -2.12 0.11 -16.21
C LYS A 839 -2.50 -0.15 -17.67
N LEU A 840 -1.88 -1.15 -18.30
CA LEU A 840 -2.22 -1.60 -19.66
C LEU A 840 -3.47 -2.52 -19.71
N GLY A 841 -4.11 -2.76 -18.56
CA GLY A 841 -5.37 -3.49 -18.47
C GLY A 841 -5.22 -5.00 -18.28
N TYR A 842 -4.01 -5.50 -17.99
CA TYR A 842 -3.82 -6.91 -17.65
C TYR A 842 -4.49 -7.24 -16.31
N LYS A 843 -5.19 -8.38 -16.25
CA LYS A 843 -5.67 -8.94 -14.99
C LYS A 843 -4.54 -9.71 -14.32
N LEU A 844 -4.01 -9.17 -13.22
CA LEU A 844 -2.81 -9.71 -12.56
C LEU A 844 -2.97 -11.18 -12.17
N ASP A 845 -4.11 -11.59 -11.61
CA ASP A 845 -4.31 -12.96 -11.11
C ASP A 845 -4.51 -14.01 -12.21
N SER A 846 -4.85 -13.61 -13.43
CA SER A 846 -5.23 -14.55 -14.50
C SER A 846 -4.44 -14.42 -15.80
N GLN A 847 -3.76 -13.29 -16.00
CA GLN A 847 -3.01 -13.00 -17.23
C GLN A 847 -1.53 -12.71 -16.98
N CYS A 848 -1.09 -12.54 -15.72
CA CYS A 848 0.31 -12.29 -15.38
C CYS A 848 0.87 -13.51 -14.63
N ILE A 849 1.84 -14.19 -15.22
CA ILE A 849 2.44 -15.41 -14.65
C ILE A 849 3.92 -15.15 -14.40
N ALA A 850 4.37 -15.33 -13.16
CA ALA A 850 5.78 -15.20 -12.79
C ALA A 850 6.41 -16.60 -12.67
N PHE A 851 7.50 -16.83 -13.40
CA PHE A 851 8.25 -18.09 -13.36
C PHE A 851 9.03 -18.29 -12.07
#